data_AF-A0A815FM66-F1
#
_entry.id   AF-A0A815FM66-F1
#
_cell.length_a   1.000
_cell.length_b   1.000
_cell.length_c   1.000
_cell.angle_alpha   90.00
_cell.angle_beta   90.00
_cell.angle_gamma   90.00
#
_symmetry.space_group_name_H-M   'P 1'
#
loop_
_entity.id
_entity.type
_entity.pdbx_description
1 polymer ?
#
loop_
_entity_poly.entity_id
_entity_poly.type
_entity_poly.pdbx_seq_one_letter_code
_entity_poly.pdbx_strand_id
1 'polypeptide(L)'
;MGPPPSVSSYHPNSVAPSTPFSTAATPFTPRPADVSHLQPSLQNIVSTVNLGCQLDLKRIALQARNAEYNPKRFAAVIMRIRNPRTTALIFGSGKMVCTGAKSEEDSLQAARRYARVIQKLGFPAKFRDFKIQNMVGSVDVKFPIRLEALVLKHYQFCSYEPELFPGLIYRMMQPKIVLLIFVSGKVVLTGAKVRREIHEAFERIYPILKVVRGRGASGGRGRGRGRGRGRGRPVARGGRHGSRRIGRQPRMDIDQQQASTTPITDLDINGDSKPFFVNANVTLDQHIQAQTTNLSRYLATLFSLDLNSVEIGQKAKACALAAAWCRHDHKLANNLLRHRRLFTLTEVLKAVTMLDAARQIRVYEKKLKRLELNKIKPKAIKLGKIKNNIDNLNKLKPSNGSASGAVARHIQRWTRTLTKQELEYFALHMPTEPWKKLADIVHFNPTKDFPSLPWFLPFCFGTSAPAETMVARCRDLTNENVNDLLKEFSIPYSHLKQFKEHLNETSKAKIAAKEDKLDTILWYYEDLQCSPVDDIISERLRDGEQITLPYGKLMERLLLCRMLREGESTTSTRYGRRGARNTTSNSSNQPAHPDKAKFYSDLLPVAQAQLEKIKLPLESPVAVIGDASGSMEVAIRTATILSSLLTAICSAKLNFFNDKVFEPAFVPKTLEDVLSLALITQADGSTANAAGLVPYYNAKEVIKTFVMVTDEEENANGTIADGSTTRFFELFMKYRAEIYPAKLVFISFLSHQHAQGQMYSQFVNANVPDVLQFKFNRERPDLTKIDNLIGLLSTGSSASFDNSLDPLQVEFEQNGIESVITRLVEKQDENSMPMDVEMNKTTAAN
;
A
#
# COMPACT_ATOMS: atom_id res chain seq x y z
N MET A 1 -62.50 -46.27 48.13
CA MET A 1 -62.65 -47.22 47.00
C MET A 1 -61.99 -46.57 45.79
N GLY A 2 -60.80 -47.02 45.39
CA GLY A 2 -60.26 -46.68 44.06
C GLY A 2 -60.90 -47.59 42.99
N PRO A 3 -60.33 -47.71 41.77
CA PRO A 3 -59.56 -46.78 40.91
C PRO A 3 -60.38 -46.57 39.59
N PRO A 4 -59.87 -46.62 38.34
CA PRO A 4 -58.94 -45.82 37.52
C PRO A 4 -59.68 -45.18 36.27
N PRO A 5 -59.27 -45.28 34.97
CA PRO A 5 -58.12 -44.71 34.22
C PRO A 5 -58.48 -43.96 32.89
N SER A 6 -57.42 -43.47 32.23
CA SER A 6 -57.23 -43.16 30.78
C SER A 6 -58.03 -43.97 29.74
N VAL A 7 -58.31 -43.40 28.55
CA VAL A 7 -57.89 -43.90 27.19
C VAL A 7 -58.20 -42.84 26.08
N SER A 8 -57.25 -42.77 25.12
CA SER A 8 -57.18 -42.08 23.81
C SER A 8 -58.35 -42.29 22.82
N SER A 9 -58.61 -41.33 21.93
CA SER A 9 -58.87 -41.59 20.48
C SER A 9 -58.83 -40.33 19.59
N TYR A 10 -58.67 -40.57 18.29
CA TYR A 10 -58.11 -39.74 17.21
C TYR A 10 -59.04 -38.70 16.54
N HIS A 11 -58.38 -37.72 15.87
CA HIS A 11 -58.86 -36.54 15.12
C HIS A 11 -59.76 -36.76 13.88
N PRO A 12 -60.51 -35.72 13.46
CA PRO A 12 -60.23 -35.05 12.17
C PRO A 12 -60.49 -33.52 12.09
N ASN A 13 -60.07 -32.96 10.94
CA ASN A 13 -60.07 -31.57 10.45
C ASN A 13 -61.31 -30.68 10.70
N SER A 14 -61.11 -29.36 10.82
CA SER A 14 -61.97 -28.36 10.18
C SER A 14 -61.26 -27.00 9.98
N VAL A 15 -61.85 -26.15 9.15
CA VAL A 15 -61.26 -25.11 8.31
C VAL A 15 -61.89 -23.73 8.61
N ALA A 16 -61.06 -22.67 8.48
CA ALA A 16 -61.37 -21.27 8.14
C ALA A 16 -61.94 -20.30 9.23
N PRO A 17 -62.19 -19.02 8.89
CA PRO A 17 -61.32 -17.82 8.89
C PRO A 17 -61.86 -16.76 9.91
N SER A 18 -61.35 -15.55 10.16
CA SER A 18 -61.05 -14.36 9.34
C SER A 18 -60.53 -13.21 10.24
N THR A 19 -59.74 -12.30 9.66
CA THR A 19 -59.15 -11.03 10.18
C THR A 19 -60.19 -9.90 10.43
N PRO A 20 -59.91 -8.66 10.94
CA PRO A 20 -58.62 -7.90 10.98
C PRO A 20 -58.36 -6.91 12.18
N PHE A 21 -57.27 -6.12 12.01
CA PHE A 21 -56.73 -4.94 12.73
C PHE A 21 -55.68 -5.17 13.84
N SER A 22 -54.63 -4.35 14.01
CA SER A 22 -53.69 -3.57 13.16
C SER A 22 -52.66 -3.00 14.15
N THR A 23 -51.35 -3.12 13.92
CA THR A 23 -50.32 -2.24 14.53
C THR A 23 -49.13 -2.07 13.58
N ALA A 24 -48.57 -0.86 13.61
CA ALA A 24 -47.84 -0.19 12.54
C ALA A 24 -46.42 -0.72 12.24
N ALA A 25 -46.05 -0.62 10.96
CA ALA A 25 -44.77 -1.02 10.38
C ALA A 25 -43.73 0.12 10.40
N THR A 26 -42.48 -0.24 10.64
CA THR A 26 -41.29 0.58 10.32
C THR A 26 -40.96 0.50 8.82
N PRO A 27 -40.38 1.55 8.19
CA PRO A 27 -40.18 1.59 6.75
C PRO A 27 -39.04 0.66 6.32
N PHE A 28 -39.38 -0.33 5.50
CA PHE A 28 -38.41 -1.12 4.73
C PHE A 28 -37.65 -0.21 3.77
N THR A 29 -36.33 -0.10 3.89
CA THR A 29 -35.49 0.37 2.79
C THR A 29 -35.63 -0.61 1.61
N PRO A 30 -35.93 -0.14 0.38
CA PRO A 30 -36.14 -1.03 -0.75
C PRO A 30 -34.84 -1.76 -1.11
N ARG A 31 -34.96 -3.10 -1.24
CA ARG A 31 -33.92 -3.96 -1.80
C ARG A 31 -33.61 -3.47 -3.22
N PRO A 32 -32.35 -3.20 -3.61
CA PRO A 32 -32.03 -2.91 -5.00
C PRO A 32 -32.44 -4.11 -5.86
N ALA A 33 -33.31 -3.89 -6.85
CA ALA A 33 -33.99 -4.91 -7.65
C ALA A 33 -33.09 -5.73 -8.61
N ASP A 34 -31.76 -5.66 -8.46
CA ASP A 34 -30.78 -6.09 -9.46
C ASP A 34 -29.92 -7.29 -8.99
N VAL A 35 -30.23 -7.91 -7.84
CA VAL A 35 -29.39 -8.93 -7.16
C VAL A 35 -29.97 -10.36 -7.22
N SER A 36 -31.14 -10.57 -7.83
CA SER A 36 -31.86 -11.85 -7.76
C SER A 36 -31.21 -13.00 -8.58
N HIS A 37 -30.30 -12.71 -9.51
CA HIS A 37 -29.78 -13.71 -10.46
C HIS A 37 -28.36 -14.24 -10.18
N LEU A 38 -27.63 -13.69 -9.20
CA LEU A 38 -26.23 -14.04 -8.92
C LEU A 38 -26.08 -14.53 -7.47
N GLN A 39 -26.24 -15.84 -7.24
CA GLN A 39 -26.02 -16.45 -5.92
C GLN A 39 -24.73 -17.27 -5.88
N PRO A 40 -23.92 -17.17 -4.80
CA PRO A 40 -22.76 -18.03 -4.61
C PRO A 40 -23.13 -19.50 -4.50
N SER A 41 -22.45 -20.33 -5.30
CA SER A 41 -22.58 -21.79 -5.28
C SER A 41 -21.56 -22.41 -4.31
N LEU A 42 -21.99 -23.35 -3.47
CA LEU A 42 -21.08 -24.10 -2.60
C LEU A 42 -20.24 -25.09 -3.42
N GLN A 43 -18.92 -25.00 -3.29
CA GLN A 43 -17.97 -25.83 -4.02
C GLN A 43 -17.32 -26.90 -3.13
N ASN A 44 -17.14 -26.60 -1.85
CA ASN A 44 -16.52 -27.52 -0.89
C ASN A 44 -16.94 -27.21 0.54
N ILE A 45 -17.18 -28.25 1.33
CA ILE A 45 -17.42 -28.18 2.76
C ILE A 45 -16.42 -29.09 3.48
N VAL A 46 -15.83 -28.54 4.54
CA VAL A 46 -14.93 -29.24 5.46
C VAL A 46 -15.67 -29.41 6.78
N SER A 47 -15.87 -30.65 7.20
CA SER A 47 -16.49 -31.00 8.48
C SER A 47 -15.56 -31.84 9.33
N THR A 48 -15.76 -31.78 10.64
CA THR A 48 -15.10 -32.63 11.62
C THR A 48 -16.12 -33.41 12.39
N VAL A 49 -15.73 -34.62 12.80
CA VAL A 49 -16.52 -35.45 13.72
C VAL A 49 -15.55 -36.22 14.63
N ASN A 50 -15.99 -36.50 15.85
CA ASN A 50 -15.27 -37.32 16.80
C ASN A 50 -15.91 -38.71 16.84
N LEU A 51 -15.08 -39.75 16.69
CA LEU A 51 -15.50 -41.16 16.75
C LEU A 51 -15.49 -41.71 18.18
N GLY A 52 -14.96 -40.96 19.16
CA GLY A 52 -15.06 -41.28 20.58
C GLY A 52 -14.30 -42.54 21.04
N CYS A 53 -13.37 -43.04 20.24
CA CYS A 53 -12.52 -44.18 20.56
C CYS A 53 -11.13 -44.03 19.93
N GLN A 54 -10.13 -44.70 20.52
CA GLN A 54 -8.80 -44.82 19.92
C GLN A 54 -8.84 -45.80 18.75
N LEU A 55 -8.18 -45.44 17.65
CA LEU A 55 -8.20 -46.18 16.40
C LEU A 55 -6.80 -46.64 16.02
N ASP A 56 -6.65 -47.94 15.82
CA ASP A 56 -5.45 -48.50 15.21
C ASP A 56 -5.47 -48.25 13.69
N LEU A 57 -4.71 -47.24 13.29
CA LEU A 57 -4.62 -46.79 11.90
C LEU A 57 -4.01 -47.85 10.96
N LYS A 58 -3.11 -48.71 11.46
CA LYS A 58 -2.51 -49.79 10.66
C LYS A 58 -3.56 -50.84 10.33
N ARG A 59 -4.34 -51.25 11.33
CA ARG A 59 -5.43 -52.23 11.17
C ARG A 59 -6.52 -51.72 10.22
N ILE A 60 -6.90 -50.44 10.32
CA ILE A 60 -7.87 -49.82 9.39
C ILE A 60 -7.36 -49.85 7.94
N ALA A 61 -6.09 -49.53 7.72
CA ALA A 61 -5.51 -49.50 6.37
C ALA A 61 -5.38 -50.88 5.73
N LEU A 62 -5.10 -51.92 6.52
CA LEU A 62 -5.00 -53.30 6.04
C LEU A 62 -6.37 -53.90 5.68
N GLN A 63 -7.43 -53.52 6.41
CA GLN A 63 -8.76 -54.11 6.24
C GLN A 63 -9.68 -53.31 5.32
N ALA A 64 -9.48 -52.00 5.17
CA ALA A 64 -10.32 -51.15 4.32
C ALA A 64 -9.72 -50.96 2.92
N ARG A 65 -10.37 -51.54 1.89
CA ARG A 65 -9.94 -51.45 0.48
C ARG A 65 -9.80 -50.01 -0.07
N ASN A 66 -10.48 -49.03 0.54
CA ASN A 66 -10.49 -47.63 0.10
C ASN A 66 -9.73 -46.70 1.06
N ALA A 67 -8.74 -47.24 1.79
CA ALA A 67 -7.93 -46.52 2.76
C ALA A 67 -6.44 -46.52 2.38
N GLU A 68 -5.82 -45.35 2.44
CA GLU A 68 -4.38 -45.16 2.26
C GLU A 68 -3.78 -44.70 3.59
N TYR A 69 -2.72 -45.37 4.06
CA TYR A 69 -2.00 -44.97 5.28
C TYR A 69 -0.49 -45.01 5.07
N ASN A 70 0.17 -43.87 5.30
CA ASN A 70 1.61 -43.77 5.29
C ASN A 70 2.07 -42.85 6.43
N PRO A 71 2.40 -43.39 7.62
CA PRO A 71 2.73 -42.60 8.80
C PRO A 71 3.96 -41.71 8.62
N LYS A 72 4.91 -42.08 7.74
CA LYS A 72 6.09 -41.26 7.41
C LYS A 72 5.71 -39.99 6.63
N ARG A 73 4.60 -40.02 5.89
CA ARG A 73 4.10 -38.89 5.10
C ARG A 73 3.06 -38.07 5.84
N PHE A 74 2.12 -38.75 6.52
CA PHE A 74 1.03 -38.11 7.24
C PHE A 74 0.43 -39.08 8.26
N ALA A 75 0.35 -38.67 9.53
CA ALA A 75 -0.09 -39.51 10.65
C ALA A 75 -1.63 -39.69 10.74
N ALA A 76 -2.29 -39.91 9.60
CA ALA A 76 -3.72 -40.16 9.50
C ALA A 76 -4.02 -41.10 8.31
N VAL A 77 -5.08 -41.89 8.43
CA VAL A 77 -5.61 -42.72 7.35
C VAL A 77 -6.46 -41.85 6.43
N ILE A 78 -6.20 -41.93 5.13
CA ILE A 78 -6.97 -41.23 4.09
C ILE A 78 -7.97 -42.23 3.51
N MET A 79 -9.25 -42.01 3.74
CA MET A 79 -10.32 -42.86 3.20
C MET A 79 -11.17 -42.08 2.18
N ARG A 80 -11.60 -42.73 1.09
CA ARG A 80 -12.38 -42.07 0.03
C ARG A 80 -13.64 -42.86 -0.30
N ILE A 81 -14.75 -42.15 -0.52
CA ILE A 81 -16.00 -42.72 -1.04
C ILE A 81 -16.46 -41.94 -2.28
N ARG A 82 -17.17 -42.63 -3.18
CA ARG A 82 -17.63 -42.06 -4.45
C ARG A 82 -18.94 -41.28 -4.33
N ASN A 83 -19.86 -41.74 -3.49
CA ASN A 83 -21.18 -41.15 -3.29
C ASN A 83 -21.41 -40.84 -1.80
N PRO A 84 -21.50 -39.57 -1.39
CA PRO A 84 -21.05 -38.37 -2.10
C PRO A 84 -19.52 -38.35 -2.25
N ARG A 85 -18.99 -37.76 -3.33
CA ARG A 85 -17.55 -37.80 -3.66
C ARG A 85 -16.74 -37.01 -2.63
N THR A 86 -16.22 -37.70 -1.64
CA THR A 86 -15.59 -37.08 -0.46
C THR A 86 -14.31 -37.81 -0.07
N THR A 87 -13.53 -37.20 0.81
CA THR A 87 -12.32 -37.79 1.40
C THR A 87 -12.30 -37.48 2.88
N ALA A 88 -12.12 -38.52 3.69
CA ALA A 88 -11.93 -38.44 5.13
C ALA A 88 -10.46 -38.63 5.50
N LEU A 89 -10.00 -37.84 6.48
CA LEU A 89 -8.73 -38.00 7.18
C LEU A 89 -9.06 -38.46 8.60
N ILE A 90 -8.64 -39.68 8.96
CA ILE A 90 -8.96 -40.33 10.22
C ILE A 90 -7.68 -40.42 11.06
N PHE A 91 -7.69 -39.82 12.23
CA PHE A 91 -6.55 -39.79 13.16
C PHE A 91 -6.70 -40.89 14.22
N GLY A 92 -5.57 -41.34 14.78
CA GLY A 92 -5.56 -42.40 15.81
C GLY A 92 -6.37 -42.04 17.05
N SER A 93 -6.48 -40.74 17.34
CA SER A 93 -7.30 -40.20 18.43
C SER A 93 -8.82 -40.33 18.24
N GLY A 94 -9.29 -40.87 17.10
CA GLY A 94 -10.71 -40.94 16.76
C GLY A 94 -11.27 -39.67 16.14
N LYS A 95 -10.47 -38.60 15.98
CA LYS A 95 -10.87 -37.41 15.23
C LYS A 95 -10.91 -37.73 13.73
N MET A 96 -11.96 -37.32 13.05
CA MET A 96 -12.13 -37.47 11.60
C MET A 96 -12.44 -36.11 10.95
N VAL A 97 -11.74 -35.80 9.86
CA VAL A 97 -11.96 -34.60 9.03
C VAL A 97 -12.49 -35.05 7.68
N CYS A 98 -13.68 -34.61 7.28
CA CYS A 98 -14.29 -34.92 5.99
C CYS A 98 -14.25 -33.69 5.06
N THR A 99 -13.88 -33.89 3.79
CA THR A 99 -13.75 -32.84 2.76
C THR A 99 -14.30 -33.30 1.41
N GLY A 100 -14.71 -32.37 0.55
CA GLY A 100 -15.15 -32.63 -0.82
C GLY A 100 -16.67 -32.62 -1.03
N ALA A 101 -17.46 -32.44 0.04
CA ALA A 101 -18.91 -32.34 -0.06
C ALA A 101 -19.32 -30.98 -0.65
N LYS A 102 -20.39 -30.96 -1.45
CA LYS A 102 -20.95 -29.74 -2.07
C LYS A 102 -22.18 -29.20 -1.33
N SER A 103 -22.77 -29.98 -0.45
CA SER A 103 -23.88 -29.58 0.43
C SER A 103 -23.62 -30.01 1.88
N GLU A 104 -24.29 -29.34 2.81
CA GLU A 104 -24.20 -29.64 4.25
C GLU A 104 -24.73 -31.05 4.55
N GLU A 105 -25.82 -31.43 3.89
CA GLU A 105 -26.43 -32.75 3.94
C GLU A 105 -25.47 -33.85 3.42
N ASP A 106 -24.81 -33.61 2.28
CA ASP A 106 -23.81 -34.53 1.73
C ASP A 106 -22.63 -34.69 2.69
N SER A 107 -22.20 -33.60 3.34
CA SER A 107 -21.11 -33.62 4.31
C SER A 107 -21.46 -34.47 5.53
N LEU A 108 -22.69 -34.32 6.04
CA LEU A 108 -23.20 -35.13 7.15
C LEU A 108 -23.37 -36.60 6.75
N GLN A 109 -23.94 -36.86 5.57
CA GLN A 109 -24.12 -38.22 5.05
C GLN A 109 -22.76 -38.91 4.83
N ALA A 110 -21.76 -38.21 4.29
CA ALA A 110 -20.40 -38.70 4.11
C ALA A 110 -19.76 -39.06 5.45
N ALA A 111 -19.79 -38.15 6.43
CA ALA A 111 -19.23 -38.37 7.75
C ALA A 111 -19.86 -39.59 8.44
N ARG A 112 -21.18 -39.76 8.33
CA ARG A 112 -21.89 -40.95 8.84
C ARG A 112 -21.46 -42.24 8.14
N ARG A 113 -21.30 -42.22 6.81
CA ARG A 113 -20.82 -43.38 6.04
C ARG A 113 -19.42 -43.79 6.48
N TYR A 114 -18.49 -42.85 6.66
CA TYR A 114 -17.16 -43.15 7.17
C TYR A 114 -17.19 -43.72 8.59
N ALA A 115 -17.98 -43.14 9.49
CA ALA A 115 -18.14 -43.67 10.85
C ALA A 115 -18.69 -45.11 10.83
N ARG A 116 -19.64 -45.42 9.94
CA ARG A 116 -20.19 -46.77 9.78
C ARG A 116 -19.18 -47.77 9.23
N VAL A 117 -18.29 -47.35 8.33
CA VAL A 117 -17.18 -48.19 7.86
C VAL A 117 -16.26 -48.54 9.02
N ILE A 118 -15.90 -47.58 9.86
CA ILE A 118 -15.06 -47.83 11.05
C ILE A 118 -15.75 -48.77 12.05
N GLN A 119 -17.06 -48.63 12.26
CA GLN A 119 -17.84 -49.58 13.08
C GLN A 119 -17.79 -51.01 12.51
N LYS A 120 -17.94 -51.17 11.19
CA LYS A 120 -17.89 -52.49 10.53
C LYS A 120 -16.52 -53.17 10.62
N LEU A 121 -15.45 -52.40 10.83
CA LEU A 121 -14.09 -52.92 11.05
C LEU A 121 -13.85 -53.42 12.50
N GLY A 122 -14.88 -53.33 13.37
CA GLY A 122 -14.83 -53.83 14.74
C GLY A 122 -14.39 -52.80 15.79
N PHE A 123 -14.33 -51.51 15.43
CA PHE A 123 -14.04 -50.45 16.40
C PHE A 123 -15.34 -49.91 17.04
N PRO A 124 -15.36 -49.62 18.36
CA PRO A 124 -16.53 -49.08 19.07
C PRO A 124 -16.74 -47.58 18.78
N ALA A 125 -16.78 -47.20 17.50
CA ALA A 125 -16.89 -45.81 17.06
C ALA A 125 -18.31 -45.26 17.28
N LYS A 126 -18.42 -44.09 17.92
CA LYS A 126 -19.65 -43.32 18.16
C LYS A 126 -19.60 -42.01 17.39
N PHE A 127 -20.68 -41.64 16.72
CA PHE A 127 -20.74 -40.37 15.98
C PHE A 127 -21.02 -39.21 16.94
N ARG A 128 -20.00 -38.42 17.31
CA ARG A 128 -20.10 -37.28 18.23
C ARG A 128 -19.51 -36.01 17.63
N ASP A 129 -19.98 -34.85 18.08
CA ASP A 129 -19.40 -33.53 17.77
C ASP A 129 -19.23 -33.22 16.27
N PHE A 130 -20.24 -33.55 15.45
CA PHE A 130 -20.23 -33.14 14.04
C PHE A 130 -20.31 -31.61 13.95
N LYS A 131 -19.29 -31.00 13.34
CA LYS A 131 -19.19 -29.55 13.16
C LYS A 131 -18.66 -29.22 11.78
N ILE A 132 -19.27 -28.25 11.12
CA ILE A 132 -18.70 -27.64 9.91
C ILE A 132 -17.58 -26.69 10.33
N GLN A 133 -16.40 -26.88 9.77
CA GLN A 133 -15.23 -26.07 10.07
C GLN A 133 -15.03 -24.96 9.04
N ASN A 134 -15.35 -25.24 7.77
CA ASN A 134 -15.15 -24.31 6.67
C ASN A 134 -16.07 -24.65 5.48
N MET A 135 -16.58 -23.63 4.82
CA MET A 135 -17.36 -23.68 3.59
C MET A 135 -16.70 -22.79 2.55
N VAL A 136 -16.65 -23.28 1.31
CA VAL A 136 -16.09 -22.56 0.17
C VAL A 136 -17.21 -22.29 -0.83
N GLY A 137 -17.48 -21.00 -1.08
CA GLY A 137 -18.41 -20.53 -2.10
C GLY A 137 -17.66 -20.07 -3.36
N SER A 138 -18.29 -20.20 -4.51
CA SER A 138 -17.81 -19.59 -5.76
C SER A 138 -18.97 -18.95 -6.50
N VAL A 139 -18.71 -17.78 -7.06
CA VAL A 139 -19.64 -17.01 -7.87
C VAL A 139 -18.88 -16.38 -9.04
N ASP A 140 -19.56 -16.19 -10.16
CA ASP A 140 -19.02 -15.52 -11.34
C ASP A 140 -19.91 -14.31 -11.62
N VAL A 141 -19.37 -13.11 -11.44
CA VAL A 141 -20.13 -11.85 -11.56
C VAL A 141 -20.39 -11.45 -13.01
N LYS A 142 -19.90 -12.22 -14.00
CA LYS A 142 -20.16 -12.03 -15.45
C LYS A 142 -19.64 -10.74 -16.07
N PHE A 143 -18.75 -10.03 -15.39
CA PHE A 143 -18.02 -8.90 -15.93
C PHE A 143 -16.57 -8.90 -15.45
N PRO A 144 -15.63 -8.38 -16.24
CA PRO A 144 -14.24 -8.28 -15.82
C PRO A 144 -14.09 -7.26 -14.68
N ILE A 145 -13.21 -7.55 -13.73
CA ILE A 145 -12.96 -6.71 -12.54
C ILE A 145 -11.55 -6.13 -12.65
N ARG A 146 -11.42 -4.81 -12.49
CA ARG A 146 -10.10 -4.15 -12.39
C ARG A 146 -9.57 -4.33 -10.97
N LEU A 147 -8.72 -5.34 -10.77
CA LEU A 147 -8.21 -5.70 -9.44
C LEU A 147 -7.36 -4.56 -8.86
N GLU A 148 -6.59 -3.87 -9.68
CA GLU A 148 -5.78 -2.70 -9.32
C GLU A 148 -6.66 -1.60 -8.71
N ALA A 149 -7.80 -1.31 -9.35
CA ALA A 149 -8.76 -0.32 -8.85
C ALA A 149 -9.42 -0.76 -7.53
N LEU A 150 -9.57 -2.07 -7.31
CA LEU A 150 -10.10 -2.61 -6.06
C LEU A 150 -9.08 -2.49 -4.92
N VAL A 151 -7.79 -2.73 -5.18
CA VAL A 151 -6.71 -2.49 -4.20
C VAL A 151 -6.67 -1.02 -3.81
N LEU A 152 -6.70 -0.11 -4.79
CA LEU A 152 -6.62 1.33 -4.52
C LEU A 152 -7.77 1.84 -3.63
N LYS A 153 -8.97 1.26 -3.76
CA LYS A 153 -10.14 1.64 -2.95
C LYS A 153 -10.20 0.94 -1.59
N HIS A 154 -9.68 -0.29 -1.50
CA HIS A 154 -9.80 -1.14 -0.32
C HIS A 154 -8.44 -1.71 0.13
N TYR A 155 -7.36 -0.91 0.07
CA TYR A 155 -5.98 -1.40 0.26
C TYR A 155 -5.79 -2.12 1.60
N GLN A 156 -6.45 -1.64 2.66
CA GLN A 156 -6.39 -2.21 4.01
C GLN A 156 -6.95 -3.64 4.08
N PHE A 157 -7.82 -4.00 3.14
CA PHE A 157 -8.46 -5.32 3.06
C PHE A 157 -7.90 -6.16 1.91
N CYS A 158 -7.13 -5.57 1.00
CA CYS A 158 -6.68 -6.20 -0.24
C CYS A 158 -5.18 -6.55 -0.20
N SER A 159 -4.83 -7.74 -0.66
CA SER A 159 -3.46 -8.10 -1.01
C SER A 159 -3.44 -8.56 -2.46
N TYR A 160 -2.71 -7.84 -3.31
CA TYR A 160 -2.63 -8.12 -4.75
C TYR A 160 -1.20 -7.93 -5.21
N GLU A 161 -0.55 -9.06 -5.49
CA GLU A 161 0.80 -9.14 -6.05
C GLU A 161 0.70 -10.06 -7.26
N PRO A 162 0.37 -9.55 -8.46
CA PRO A 162 0.06 -10.37 -9.64
C PRO A 162 1.19 -11.31 -10.03
N GLU A 163 2.45 -10.92 -9.75
CA GLU A 163 3.65 -11.73 -9.94
C GLU A 163 3.71 -12.98 -9.04
N LEU A 164 3.09 -12.93 -7.85
CA LEU A 164 3.04 -14.06 -6.90
C LEU A 164 1.73 -14.84 -6.98
N PHE A 165 0.62 -14.17 -7.25
CA PHE A 165 -0.72 -14.77 -7.33
C PHE A 165 -1.65 -13.96 -8.25
N PRO A 166 -2.28 -14.60 -9.26
CA PRO A 166 -3.07 -13.90 -10.29
C PRO A 166 -4.43 -13.36 -9.83
N GLY A 167 -4.82 -13.58 -8.57
CA GLY A 167 -6.06 -13.09 -7.98
C GLY A 167 -5.80 -12.13 -6.83
N LEU A 168 -6.72 -11.22 -6.58
CA LEU A 168 -6.68 -10.36 -5.40
C LEU A 168 -7.23 -11.12 -4.20
N ILE A 169 -6.54 -11.03 -3.06
CA ILE A 169 -7.00 -11.56 -1.77
C ILE A 169 -7.69 -10.43 -1.01
N TYR A 170 -9.00 -10.52 -0.80
CA TYR A 170 -9.79 -9.57 -0.04
C TYR A 170 -10.17 -10.17 1.32
N ARG A 171 -9.75 -9.54 2.42
CA ARG A 171 -10.02 -9.97 3.80
C ARG A 171 -11.17 -9.15 4.36
N MET A 172 -12.36 -9.75 4.41
CA MET A 172 -13.54 -9.13 5.00
C MET A 172 -13.55 -9.39 6.51
N MET A 173 -13.73 -8.32 7.30
CA MET A 173 -13.75 -8.41 8.77
C MET A 173 -15.12 -8.89 9.29
N GLN A 174 -16.21 -8.48 8.64
CA GLN A 174 -17.56 -8.86 9.03
C GLN A 174 -18.39 -9.18 7.78
N PRO A 175 -18.89 -10.43 7.62
CA PRO A 175 -18.42 -11.63 8.33
C PRO A 175 -16.94 -11.92 8.05
N LYS A 176 -16.26 -12.65 8.95
CA LYS A 176 -14.82 -12.94 8.86
C LYS A 176 -14.52 -13.95 7.74
N ILE A 177 -14.43 -13.48 6.51
CA ILE A 177 -14.30 -14.28 5.28
C ILE A 177 -13.17 -13.73 4.41
N VAL A 178 -12.47 -14.63 3.72
CA VAL A 178 -11.46 -14.28 2.73
C VAL A 178 -12.01 -14.57 1.33
N LEU A 179 -12.01 -13.55 0.47
CA LEU A 179 -12.43 -13.65 -0.92
C LEU A 179 -11.19 -13.63 -1.83
N LEU A 180 -11.18 -14.50 -2.84
CA LEU A 180 -10.21 -14.47 -3.92
C LEU A 180 -10.94 -13.97 -5.17
N ILE A 181 -10.54 -12.81 -5.66
CA ILE A 181 -11.22 -12.07 -6.74
C ILE A 181 -10.30 -12.08 -7.96
N PHE A 182 -10.80 -12.55 -9.09
CA PHE A 182 -10.02 -12.65 -10.32
C PHE A 182 -10.46 -11.61 -11.35
N VAL A 183 -9.53 -11.18 -12.21
CA VAL A 183 -9.80 -10.25 -13.31
C VAL A 183 -10.98 -10.71 -14.18
N SER A 184 -11.15 -12.03 -14.32
CA SER A 184 -12.25 -12.66 -15.08
C SER A 184 -13.65 -12.45 -14.51
N GLY A 185 -13.81 -11.90 -13.31
CA GLY A 185 -15.10 -11.80 -12.62
C GLY A 185 -15.43 -13.01 -11.75
N LYS A 186 -14.57 -14.02 -11.69
CA LYS A 186 -14.71 -15.13 -10.75
C LYS A 186 -14.33 -14.67 -9.34
N VAL A 187 -15.16 -15.02 -8.37
CA VAL A 187 -14.97 -14.74 -6.94
C VAL A 187 -15.13 -16.03 -6.15
N VAL A 188 -14.12 -16.35 -5.34
CA VAL A 188 -14.12 -17.53 -4.44
C VAL A 188 -14.12 -17.05 -3.01
N LEU A 189 -15.12 -17.45 -2.22
CA LEU A 189 -15.27 -17.08 -0.81
C LEU A 189 -14.86 -18.26 0.08
N THR A 190 -14.01 -18.03 1.07
CA THR A 190 -13.48 -19.05 1.98
C THR A 190 -13.45 -18.57 3.42
N GLY A 191 -13.59 -19.48 4.39
CA GLY A 191 -13.53 -19.16 5.82
C GLY A 191 -14.89 -19.08 6.51
N ALA A 192 -15.98 -19.27 5.78
CA ALA A 192 -17.33 -19.29 6.33
C ALA A 192 -17.60 -20.61 7.08
N LYS A 193 -18.33 -20.54 8.20
CA LYS A 193 -18.81 -21.72 8.94
C LYS A 193 -20.28 -22.04 8.63
N VAL A 194 -21.03 -21.02 8.21
CA VAL A 194 -22.45 -21.13 7.89
C VAL A 194 -22.70 -20.56 6.49
N ARG A 195 -23.62 -21.17 5.74
CA ARG A 195 -23.98 -20.73 4.38
C ARG A 195 -24.38 -19.26 4.33
N ARG A 196 -25.11 -18.77 5.34
CA ARG A 196 -25.57 -17.38 5.44
C ARG A 196 -24.42 -16.38 5.34
N GLU A 197 -23.28 -16.67 5.97
CA GLU A 197 -22.10 -15.79 5.94
C GLU A 197 -21.53 -15.62 4.52
N ILE A 198 -21.61 -16.66 3.67
CA ILE A 198 -21.19 -16.59 2.27
C ILE A 198 -22.12 -15.65 1.47
N HIS A 199 -23.42 -15.74 1.70
CA HIS A 199 -24.39 -14.86 1.04
C HIS A 199 -24.22 -13.41 1.51
N GLU A 200 -24.13 -13.17 2.81
CA GLU A 200 -23.91 -11.84 3.38
C GLU A 200 -22.59 -11.21 2.89
N ALA A 201 -21.50 -11.98 2.82
CA ALA A 201 -20.23 -11.51 2.30
C ALA A 201 -20.31 -11.13 0.81
N PHE A 202 -21.06 -11.91 0.02
CA PHE A 202 -21.24 -11.60 -1.39
C PHE A 202 -22.11 -10.35 -1.59
N GLU A 203 -23.19 -10.19 -0.84
CA GLU A 203 -24.06 -9.00 -0.88
C GLU A 203 -23.29 -7.72 -0.53
N ARG A 204 -22.33 -7.79 0.41
CA ARG A 204 -21.48 -6.66 0.79
C ARG A 204 -20.44 -6.31 -0.27
N ILE A 205 -19.81 -7.32 -0.90
CA ILE A 205 -18.74 -7.07 -1.88
C ILE A 205 -19.28 -6.74 -3.27
N TYR A 206 -20.45 -7.25 -3.65
CA TYR A 206 -20.97 -7.12 -5.02
C TYR A 206 -21.13 -5.65 -5.50
N PRO A 207 -21.66 -4.70 -4.70
CA PRO A 207 -21.70 -3.29 -5.08
C PRO A 207 -20.32 -2.70 -5.33
N ILE A 208 -19.33 -3.08 -4.52
CA ILE A 208 -17.93 -2.64 -4.65
C ILE A 208 -17.36 -3.15 -5.98
N LEU A 209 -17.60 -4.42 -6.31
CA LEU A 209 -17.17 -5.02 -7.57
C LEU A 209 -17.81 -4.35 -8.80
N LYS A 210 -19.08 -3.98 -8.71
CA LYS A 210 -19.81 -3.26 -9.79
C LYS A 210 -19.17 -1.90 -10.08
N VAL A 211 -18.68 -1.20 -9.03
CA VAL A 211 -18.00 0.10 -9.14
C VAL A 211 -16.61 -0.01 -9.79
N VAL A 212 -15.92 -1.14 -9.67
CA VAL A 212 -14.60 -1.40 -10.29
C VAL A 212 -14.68 -2.31 -11.53
N ARG A 213 -15.87 -2.41 -12.13
CA ARG A 213 -16.08 -3.15 -13.38
C ARG A 213 -15.15 -2.60 -14.47
N GLY A 214 -14.39 -3.48 -15.11
CA GLY A 214 -13.62 -3.16 -16.30
C GLY A 214 -14.55 -2.79 -17.46
N ARG A 215 -14.18 -1.77 -18.24
CA ARG A 215 -14.75 -1.59 -19.58
C ARG A 215 -14.32 -2.81 -20.40
N GLY A 216 -15.22 -3.77 -20.56
CA GLY A 216 -14.99 -4.86 -21.50
C GLY A 216 -14.77 -4.26 -22.88
N ALA A 217 -13.79 -4.79 -23.62
CA ALA A 217 -13.75 -4.62 -25.06
C ALA A 217 -15.17 -4.87 -25.60
N SER A 218 -15.73 -3.87 -26.26
CA SER A 218 -17.00 -3.99 -26.95
C SER A 218 -16.96 -5.23 -27.82
N GLY A 219 -17.90 -6.15 -27.57
CA GLY A 219 -18.11 -7.32 -28.39
C GLY A 219 -18.36 -6.86 -29.83
N GLY A 220 -17.36 -7.02 -30.68
CA GLY A 220 -17.54 -7.04 -32.12
C GLY A 220 -18.53 -8.15 -32.45
N ARG A 221 -19.77 -7.76 -32.76
CA ARG A 221 -20.80 -8.62 -33.33
C ARG A 221 -20.34 -9.07 -34.72
N GLY A 222 -19.52 -10.11 -34.78
CA GLY A 222 -19.31 -10.90 -35.98
C GLY A 222 -20.60 -11.65 -36.30
N ARG A 223 -21.36 -11.16 -37.28
CA ARG A 223 -22.51 -11.85 -37.88
C ARG A 223 -22.04 -13.16 -38.54
N GLY A 224 -22.00 -14.25 -37.79
CA GLY A 224 -21.87 -15.60 -38.32
C GLY A 224 -23.24 -16.17 -38.66
N ARG A 225 -23.68 -16.00 -39.92
CA ARG A 225 -24.87 -16.67 -40.47
C ARG A 225 -24.72 -18.19 -40.30
N GLY A 226 -25.73 -18.82 -39.70
CA GLY A 226 -25.84 -20.27 -39.67
C GLY A 226 -25.99 -20.84 -41.07
N ARG A 227 -25.28 -21.94 -41.35
CA ARG A 227 -25.68 -22.94 -42.34
C ARG A 227 -25.23 -24.33 -41.88
N GLY A 228 -26.23 -25.14 -41.55
CA GLY A 228 -26.43 -26.48 -42.11
C GLY A 228 -25.35 -27.53 -41.89
N ARG A 229 -25.64 -28.46 -40.96
CA ARG A 229 -25.21 -29.85 -41.11
C ARG A 229 -25.91 -30.45 -42.32
N GLY A 230 -25.15 -30.91 -43.31
CA GLY A 230 -25.63 -31.65 -44.47
C GLY A 230 -24.73 -32.86 -44.73
N ARG A 231 -25.35 -34.04 -44.79
CA ARG A 231 -24.79 -35.39 -44.98
C ARG A 231 -24.11 -35.55 -46.35
N GLY A 232 -23.18 -36.51 -46.47
CA GLY A 232 -22.86 -37.14 -47.77
C GLY A 232 -21.41 -37.56 -47.99
N ARG A 233 -21.10 -38.83 -47.73
CA ARG A 233 -20.05 -39.64 -48.39
C ARG A 233 -20.69 -40.29 -49.67
N PRO A 234 -19.99 -40.99 -50.60
CA PRO A 234 -18.54 -41.30 -50.74
C PRO A 234 -17.98 -41.40 -52.22
N VAL A 235 -16.67 -41.73 -52.36
CA VAL A 235 -15.89 -42.34 -53.52
C VAL A 235 -15.92 -41.62 -54.91
N ALA A 236 -14.95 -41.64 -55.85
CA ALA A 236 -13.75 -42.42 -56.12
C ALA A 236 -12.83 -41.74 -57.19
N ARG A 237 -11.56 -42.18 -57.21
CA ARG A 237 -10.61 -42.32 -58.35
C ARG A 237 -9.94 -41.10 -59.01
N GLY A 238 -8.60 -41.10 -58.90
CA GLY A 238 -7.72 -41.13 -60.07
C GLY A 238 -6.77 -39.93 -60.26
N GLY A 239 -5.47 -40.20 -60.44
CA GLY A 239 -4.54 -39.31 -61.16
C GLY A 239 -3.26 -38.92 -60.43
N ARG A 240 -2.14 -39.55 -60.81
CA ARG A 240 -0.76 -39.31 -60.33
C ARG A 240 -0.04 -38.19 -61.10
N HIS A 241 1.02 -37.67 -60.45
CA HIS A 241 2.23 -36.92 -60.91
C HIS A 241 2.21 -35.45 -60.47
N GLY A 242 3.20 -34.88 -59.78
CA GLY A 242 4.50 -35.34 -59.30
C GLY A 242 5.44 -34.13 -59.23
N SER A 243 5.91 -33.73 -58.04
CA SER A 243 7.27 -33.17 -57.84
C SER A 243 7.52 -32.64 -56.42
N ARG A 244 8.69 -33.05 -55.92
CA ARG A 244 9.63 -32.40 -55.00
C ARG A 244 9.24 -32.11 -53.54
N ARG A 245 9.83 -32.93 -52.67
CA ARG A 245 10.13 -32.66 -51.26
C ARG A 245 11.15 -31.52 -51.14
N ILE A 246 10.85 -30.50 -50.33
CA ILE A 246 11.81 -29.70 -49.55
C ILE A 246 11.27 -29.64 -48.12
N GLY A 247 12.17 -29.78 -47.14
CA GLY A 247 11.89 -30.11 -45.75
C GLY A 247 11.04 -29.11 -44.97
N ARG A 248 10.20 -29.64 -44.08
CA ARG A 248 9.56 -28.88 -42.99
C ARG A 248 10.52 -28.79 -41.82
N GLN A 249 10.94 -27.58 -41.47
CA GLN A 249 11.44 -27.23 -40.15
C GLN A 249 10.28 -26.90 -39.19
N PRO A 250 10.51 -26.98 -37.86
CA PRO A 250 9.47 -27.04 -36.83
C PRO A 250 8.81 -25.70 -36.53
N ARG A 251 7.60 -25.77 -35.97
CA ARG A 251 6.85 -24.65 -35.40
C ARG A 251 7.69 -23.97 -34.31
N MET A 252 7.88 -22.65 -34.46
CA MET A 252 8.39 -21.79 -33.39
C MET A 252 7.33 -21.62 -32.31
N ASP A 253 7.74 -21.86 -31.08
CA ASP A 253 7.01 -21.54 -29.85
C ASP A 253 6.86 -20.02 -29.73
N ILE A 254 5.68 -19.61 -29.24
CA ILE A 254 5.37 -18.22 -28.91
C ILE A 254 6.12 -17.89 -27.63
N ASP A 255 7.28 -17.27 -27.78
CA ASP A 255 8.08 -16.77 -26.67
C ASP A 255 7.41 -15.58 -25.98
N GLN A 256 7.71 -15.52 -24.68
CA GLN A 256 7.27 -14.55 -23.69
C GLN A 256 7.60 -13.12 -24.13
N GLN A 257 6.60 -12.22 -24.11
CA GLN A 257 6.85 -10.79 -24.16
C GLN A 257 7.58 -10.38 -22.88
N GLN A 258 8.91 -10.31 -23.00
CA GLN A 258 9.80 -9.59 -22.11
C GLN A 258 9.37 -8.13 -22.06
N ALA A 259 9.09 -7.63 -20.86
CA ALA A 259 9.21 -6.21 -20.58
C ALA A 259 10.62 -5.77 -21.01
N SER A 260 10.73 -4.65 -21.73
CA SER A 260 12.01 -4.05 -22.13
C SER A 260 12.91 -3.88 -20.90
N THR A 261 13.79 -4.85 -20.70
CA THR A 261 14.82 -4.86 -19.67
C THR A 261 16.08 -4.39 -20.37
N THR A 262 16.31 -3.08 -20.41
CA THR A 262 17.67 -2.58 -20.63
C THR A 262 18.48 -3.01 -19.41
N PRO A 263 19.49 -3.87 -19.55
CA PRO A 263 20.35 -4.22 -18.43
C PRO A 263 21.24 -3.01 -18.14
N ILE A 264 20.98 -2.32 -17.02
CA ILE A 264 21.86 -1.25 -16.52
C ILE A 264 23.17 -1.95 -16.12
N THR A 265 24.15 -1.92 -17.01
CA THR A 265 25.37 -2.72 -16.88
C THR A 265 26.54 -1.96 -16.26
N ASP A 266 26.54 -0.63 -16.24
CA ASP A 266 27.62 0.15 -15.62
C ASP A 266 27.06 1.32 -14.80
N LEU A 267 26.85 1.08 -13.49
CA LEU A 267 26.66 2.17 -12.52
C LEU A 267 28.02 2.45 -11.86
N ASP A 268 28.55 3.66 -12.08
CA ASP A 268 29.78 4.11 -11.44
C ASP A 268 29.45 5.05 -10.27
N ILE A 269 29.96 4.71 -9.08
CA ILE A 269 29.78 5.54 -7.88
C ILE A 269 30.52 6.88 -7.98
N ASN A 270 31.61 6.94 -8.77
CA ASN A 270 32.39 8.16 -8.97
C ASN A 270 31.77 9.11 -9.99
N GLY A 271 30.87 8.61 -10.84
CA GLY A 271 30.00 9.42 -11.71
C GLY A 271 28.70 9.81 -11.00
N ASP A 272 27.57 9.53 -11.65
CA ASP A 272 26.24 9.76 -11.06
C ASP A 272 25.93 8.69 -10.01
N SER A 273 26.00 9.09 -8.74
CA SER A 273 25.78 8.22 -7.59
C SER A 273 24.30 8.09 -7.18
N LYS A 274 23.39 8.95 -7.67
CA LYS A 274 21.95 8.92 -7.30
C LYS A 274 21.22 7.64 -7.68
N PRO A 275 21.46 7.01 -8.85
CA PRO A 275 20.74 5.82 -9.27
C PRO A 275 20.81 4.69 -8.25
N PHE A 276 21.88 4.59 -7.45
CA PHE A 276 22.00 3.59 -6.37
C PHE A 276 20.85 3.67 -5.35
N PHE A 277 20.29 4.84 -5.09
CA PHE A 277 19.30 5.06 -4.03
C PHE A 277 17.88 5.31 -4.54
N VAL A 278 17.75 5.81 -5.77
CA VAL A 278 16.46 6.14 -6.39
C VAL A 278 15.96 5.03 -7.32
N ASN A 279 16.84 4.25 -7.94
CA ASN A 279 16.45 3.21 -8.88
C ASN A 279 16.15 1.87 -8.18
N ALA A 280 14.95 1.33 -8.40
CA ALA A 280 14.52 0.07 -7.80
C ALA A 280 15.26 -1.19 -8.33
N ASN A 281 15.92 -1.08 -9.49
CA ASN A 281 16.56 -2.20 -10.17
C ASN A 281 17.99 -2.49 -9.70
N VAL A 282 18.57 -1.66 -8.84
CA VAL A 282 19.93 -1.85 -8.33
C VAL A 282 20.00 -3.08 -7.41
N THR A 283 21.03 -3.91 -7.59
CA THR A 283 21.23 -5.17 -6.85
C THR A 283 22.11 -4.97 -5.62
N LEU A 284 22.03 -5.90 -4.66
CA LEU A 284 22.88 -5.86 -3.47
C LEU A 284 24.38 -5.91 -3.82
N ASP A 285 24.77 -6.68 -4.82
CA ASP A 285 26.17 -6.77 -5.25
C ASP A 285 26.69 -5.43 -5.81
N GLN A 286 25.84 -4.68 -6.52
CA GLN A 286 26.18 -3.32 -6.97
C GLN A 286 26.39 -2.36 -5.79
N HIS A 287 25.57 -2.47 -4.73
CA HIS A 287 25.77 -1.69 -3.50
C HIS A 287 27.06 -2.08 -2.75
N ILE A 288 27.40 -3.38 -2.72
CA ILE A 288 28.67 -3.86 -2.14
C ILE A 288 29.86 -3.29 -2.91
N GLN A 289 29.81 -3.32 -4.25
CA GLN A 289 30.85 -2.76 -5.10
C GLN A 289 30.99 -1.26 -4.89
N ALA A 290 29.88 -0.50 -4.88
CA ALA A 290 29.90 0.95 -4.67
C ALA A 290 30.53 1.34 -3.32
N GLN A 291 30.15 0.67 -2.22
CA GLN A 291 30.79 0.89 -0.90
C GLN A 291 32.27 0.50 -0.87
N THR A 292 32.71 -0.37 -1.77
CA THR A 292 34.11 -0.83 -1.88
C THR A 292 34.95 0.10 -2.72
N THR A 293 34.39 0.64 -3.79
CA THR A 293 35.07 1.60 -4.66
C THR A 293 35.22 2.95 -3.98
N ASN A 294 34.14 3.52 -3.43
CA ASN A 294 34.19 4.83 -2.77
C ASN A 294 33.13 4.94 -1.67
N LEU A 295 33.54 4.64 -0.43
CA LEU A 295 32.65 4.66 0.73
C LEU A 295 32.20 6.08 1.09
N SER A 296 33.12 7.05 1.07
CA SER A 296 32.84 8.45 1.43
C SER A 296 31.79 9.05 0.50
N ARG A 297 31.95 8.87 -0.81
CA ARG A 297 30.99 9.32 -1.82
C ARG A 297 29.65 8.61 -1.66
N TYR A 298 29.65 7.28 -1.44
CA TYR A 298 28.42 6.52 -1.23
C TYR A 298 27.61 6.99 -0.01
N LEU A 299 28.28 7.28 1.12
CA LEU A 299 27.62 7.81 2.31
C LEU A 299 27.19 9.27 2.11
N ALA A 300 28.01 10.11 1.49
CA ALA A 300 27.65 11.47 1.14
C ALA A 300 26.39 11.50 0.26
N THR A 301 26.26 10.61 -0.73
CA THR A 301 25.03 10.47 -1.53
C THR A 301 23.84 10.10 -0.65
N LEU A 302 23.95 9.06 0.18
CA LEU A 302 22.85 8.56 1.01
C LEU A 302 22.32 9.67 1.95
N PHE A 303 23.22 10.34 2.66
CA PHE A 303 22.85 11.38 3.62
C PHE A 303 22.47 12.70 2.96
N SER A 304 23.07 13.05 1.81
CA SER A 304 22.62 14.21 1.03
C SER A 304 21.19 14.02 0.52
N LEU A 305 20.82 12.82 0.07
CA LEU A 305 19.44 12.53 -0.32
C LEU A 305 18.47 12.63 0.86
N ASP A 306 18.86 12.16 2.05
CA ASP A 306 18.03 12.27 3.27
C ASP A 306 17.87 13.72 3.73
N LEU A 307 18.96 14.51 3.74
CA LEU A 307 18.95 15.93 4.11
C LEU A 307 18.10 16.78 3.15
N ASN A 308 18.08 16.43 1.86
CA ASN A 308 17.26 17.09 0.85
C ASN A 308 15.83 16.51 0.76
N SER A 309 15.42 15.66 1.71
CA SER A 309 14.09 15.03 1.76
C SER A 309 13.71 14.27 0.47
N VAL A 310 14.70 13.74 -0.26
CA VAL A 310 14.47 12.90 -1.44
C VAL A 310 14.11 11.49 -0.99
N GLU A 311 13.00 10.94 -1.49
CA GLU A 311 12.58 9.58 -1.13
C GLU A 311 13.59 8.52 -1.59
N ILE A 312 14.25 7.88 -0.61
CA ILE A 312 15.15 6.75 -0.82
C ILE A 312 14.34 5.46 -0.75
N GLY A 313 14.46 4.61 -1.77
CA GLY A 313 13.72 3.35 -1.84
C GLY A 313 14.05 2.40 -0.68
N GLN A 314 13.05 1.78 -0.06
CA GLN A 314 13.24 0.84 1.06
C GLN A 314 14.21 -0.31 0.73
N LYS A 315 14.21 -0.77 -0.53
CA LYS A 315 15.15 -1.78 -1.02
C LYS A 315 16.59 -1.24 -0.99
N ALA A 316 16.83 -0.03 -1.47
CA ALA A 316 18.14 0.60 -1.47
C ALA A 316 18.66 0.81 -0.05
N LYS A 317 17.81 1.27 0.89
CA LYS A 317 18.17 1.34 2.32
C LYS A 317 18.56 -0.02 2.88
N ALA A 318 17.74 -1.05 2.65
CA ALA A 318 18.05 -2.41 3.09
C ALA A 318 19.35 -2.94 2.45
N CYS A 319 19.61 -2.64 1.18
CA CYS A 319 20.84 -3.02 0.48
C CYS A 319 22.07 -2.28 1.05
N ALA A 320 21.95 -1.00 1.38
CA ALA A 320 23.03 -0.22 2.01
C ALA A 320 23.48 -0.85 3.34
N LEU A 321 22.53 -1.24 4.19
CA LEU A 321 22.82 -1.91 5.47
C LEU A 321 23.36 -3.33 5.26
N ALA A 322 22.77 -4.10 4.35
CA ALA A 322 23.24 -5.45 4.04
C ALA A 322 24.66 -5.45 3.45
N ALA A 323 25.00 -4.46 2.60
CA ALA A 323 26.33 -4.31 2.01
C ALA A 323 27.40 -4.07 3.09
N ALA A 324 27.11 -3.24 4.10
CA ALA A 324 28.01 -3.03 5.24
C ALA A 324 28.28 -4.34 6.00
N TRP A 325 27.24 -5.15 6.23
CA TRP A 325 27.39 -6.48 6.85
C TRP A 325 28.15 -7.48 5.98
N CYS A 326 27.93 -7.48 4.66
CA CYS A 326 28.67 -8.32 3.71
C CYS A 326 30.16 -7.99 3.65
N ARG A 327 30.50 -6.71 3.81
CA ARG A 327 31.89 -6.19 3.88
C ARG A 327 32.56 -6.44 5.23
N HIS A 328 31.84 -7.01 6.21
CA HIS A 328 32.29 -7.13 7.60
C HIS A 328 32.58 -5.77 8.28
N ASP A 329 32.04 -4.67 7.74
CA ASP A 329 32.14 -3.34 8.35
C ASP A 329 31.06 -3.17 9.42
N HIS A 330 31.37 -3.76 10.56
CA HIS A 330 30.54 -3.78 11.75
C HIS A 330 30.37 -2.40 12.39
N LYS A 331 31.33 -1.48 12.20
CA LYS A 331 31.25 -0.11 12.73
C LYS A 331 30.26 0.70 11.92
N LEU A 332 30.38 0.69 10.59
CA LEU A 332 29.45 1.37 9.70
C LEU A 332 28.01 0.89 9.92
N ALA A 333 27.80 -0.43 10.01
CA ALA A 333 26.46 -0.98 10.23
C ALA A 333 25.83 -0.50 11.54
N ASN A 334 26.61 -0.33 12.62
CA ASN A 334 26.08 0.21 13.88
C ASN A 334 25.70 1.69 13.73
N ASN A 335 26.51 2.48 13.02
CA ASN A 335 26.24 3.89 12.80
C ASN A 335 24.99 4.10 11.92
N LEU A 336 24.81 3.28 10.88
CA LEU A 336 23.57 3.29 10.08
C LEU A 336 22.35 2.93 10.95
N LEU A 337 22.45 1.93 11.81
CA LEU A 337 21.36 1.53 12.71
C LEU A 337 21.00 2.58 13.78
N ARG A 338 21.89 3.53 14.10
CA ARG A 338 21.58 4.68 14.97
C ARG A 338 20.58 5.63 14.28
N HIS A 339 20.60 5.72 12.95
CA HIS A 339 19.74 6.61 12.18
C HIS A 339 18.32 6.04 12.01
N ARG A 340 17.48 6.18 13.06
CA ARG A 340 16.14 5.56 13.16
C ARG A 340 15.16 5.91 12.04
N ARG A 341 15.29 7.11 11.45
CA ARG A 341 14.46 7.58 10.33
C ARG A 341 14.72 6.79 9.03
N LEU A 342 15.97 6.38 8.79
CA LEU A 342 16.35 5.68 7.58
C LEU A 342 16.22 4.16 7.76
N PHE A 343 16.67 3.63 8.90
CA PHE A 343 16.76 2.20 9.14
C PHE A 343 15.77 1.77 10.24
N THR A 344 14.51 1.53 9.84
CA THR A 344 13.48 1.00 10.74
C THR A 344 13.52 -0.53 10.79
N LEU A 345 12.65 -1.13 11.62
CA LEU A 345 12.44 -2.58 11.67
C LEU A 345 12.27 -3.22 10.28
N THR A 346 11.61 -2.52 9.35
CA THR A 346 11.33 -3.02 8.01
C THR A 346 12.61 -3.17 7.20
N GLU A 347 13.46 -2.15 7.17
CA GLU A 347 14.75 -2.15 6.46
C GLU A 347 15.71 -3.17 7.08
N VAL A 348 15.77 -3.24 8.42
CA VAL A 348 16.58 -4.24 9.14
C VAL A 348 16.14 -5.65 8.80
N LEU A 349 14.84 -5.95 8.84
CA LEU A 349 14.32 -7.27 8.49
C LEU A 349 14.59 -7.62 7.03
N LYS A 350 14.42 -6.67 6.10
CA LYS A 350 14.71 -6.88 4.67
C LYS A 350 16.19 -7.17 4.45
N ALA A 351 17.08 -6.38 5.06
CA ALA A 351 18.53 -6.56 4.99
C ALA A 351 18.95 -7.95 5.47
N VAL A 352 18.46 -8.35 6.65
CA VAL A 352 18.76 -9.67 7.23
C VAL A 352 18.16 -10.82 6.41
N THR A 353 16.96 -10.64 5.86
CA THR A 353 16.32 -11.65 5.02
C THR A 353 17.11 -11.90 3.73
N MET A 354 17.72 -10.87 3.14
CA MET A 354 18.65 -11.03 2.00
C MET A 354 19.86 -11.87 2.39
N LEU A 355 20.43 -11.63 3.58
CA LEU A 355 21.57 -12.40 4.10
C LEU A 355 21.22 -13.83 4.52
N ASP A 356 19.96 -14.09 4.90
CA ASP A 356 19.45 -15.43 5.27
C ASP A 356 19.04 -16.27 4.04
N ALA A 357 19.06 -15.70 2.82
CA ALA A 357 18.64 -16.37 1.59
C ALA A 357 19.33 -17.73 1.38
N ALA A 358 20.65 -17.82 1.62
CA ALA A 358 21.42 -19.06 1.46
C ALA A 358 21.00 -20.18 2.43
N ARG A 359 20.53 -19.85 3.64
CA ARG A 359 19.97 -20.82 4.59
C ARG A 359 18.58 -21.26 4.12
N GLN A 360 17.75 -20.33 3.68
CA GLN A 360 16.39 -20.64 3.19
C GLN A 360 16.42 -21.51 1.93
N ILE A 361 17.34 -21.25 0.99
CA ILE A 361 17.57 -22.11 -0.19
C ILE A 361 17.84 -23.54 0.25
N ARG A 362 18.80 -23.76 1.17
CA ARG A 362 19.11 -25.11 1.70
C ARG A 362 17.90 -25.78 2.36
N VAL A 363 17.05 -25.02 3.05
CA VAL A 363 15.80 -25.52 3.64
C VAL A 363 14.81 -25.95 2.55
N TYR A 364 14.63 -25.15 1.49
CA TYR A 364 13.76 -25.47 0.37
C TYR A 364 14.29 -26.64 -0.47
N GLU A 365 15.59 -26.72 -0.73
CA GLU A 365 16.24 -27.86 -1.39
C GLU A 365 16.09 -29.14 -0.59
N LYS A 366 16.25 -29.09 0.74
CA LYS A 366 16.03 -30.27 1.60
C LYS A 366 14.57 -30.69 1.58
N LYS A 367 13.63 -29.75 1.54
CA LYS A 367 12.19 -30.03 1.35
C LYS A 367 11.93 -30.65 -0.04
N LEU A 368 12.59 -30.16 -1.09
CA LEU A 368 12.49 -30.66 -2.45
C LEU A 368 12.99 -32.10 -2.55
N LYS A 369 14.21 -32.38 -2.08
CA LYS A 369 14.80 -33.72 -2.01
C LYS A 369 13.91 -34.70 -1.23
N ARG A 370 13.33 -34.27 -0.10
CA ARG A 370 12.37 -35.07 0.68
C ARG A 370 11.10 -35.38 -0.10
N LEU A 371 10.63 -34.48 -0.94
CA LEU A 371 9.43 -34.68 -1.75
C LEU A 371 9.70 -35.59 -2.97
N GLU A 372 10.91 -35.55 -3.52
CA GLU A 372 11.35 -36.41 -4.62
C GLU A 372 11.65 -37.85 -4.17
N LEU A 373 12.25 -38.03 -2.97
CA LEU A 373 12.51 -39.34 -2.36
C LEU A 373 11.23 -40.06 -1.89
N ASN A 374 10.11 -39.35 -1.76
CA ASN A 374 8.84 -39.97 -1.42
C ASN A 374 8.28 -40.71 -2.65
N LYS A 375 8.03 -42.03 -2.53
CA LYS A 375 7.46 -42.92 -3.58
C LYS A 375 6.11 -42.47 -4.18
N ILE A 376 5.52 -41.36 -3.72
CA ILE A 376 4.26 -40.80 -4.20
C ILE A 376 4.59 -39.51 -4.96
N LYS A 377 4.40 -39.51 -6.28
CA LYS A 377 4.65 -38.34 -7.15
C LYS A 377 3.98 -37.08 -6.56
N PRO A 378 4.74 -36.06 -6.11
CA PRO A 378 4.16 -34.83 -5.59
C PRO A 378 3.41 -34.08 -6.70
N LYS A 379 2.35 -33.35 -6.34
CA LYS A 379 1.59 -32.54 -7.31
C LYS A 379 2.54 -31.50 -7.95
N ALA A 380 2.57 -31.43 -9.28
CA ALA A 380 3.44 -30.53 -10.05
C ALA A 380 3.38 -29.06 -9.58
N ILE A 381 2.18 -28.58 -9.19
CA ILE A 381 1.97 -27.22 -8.67
C ILE A 381 2.78 -26.95 -7.38
N LYS A 382 2.88 -27.93 -6.47
CA LYS A 382 3.67 -27.75 -5.24
C LYS A 382 5.17 -27.78 -5.51
N LEU A 383 5.60 -28.60 -6.48
CA LEU A 383 6.99 -28.68 -6.92
C LEU A 383 7.42 -27.37 -7.60
N GLY A 384 6.59 -26.85 -8.50
CA GLY A 384 6.80 -25.57 -9.17
C GLY A 384 6.92 -24.41 -8.18
N LYS A 385 6.06 -24.36 -7.15
CA LYS A 385 6.17 -23.33 -6.10
C LYS A 385 7.49 -23.37 -5.33
N ILE A 386 7.99 -24.56 -5.00
CA ILE A 386 9.27 -24.70 -4.29
C ILE A 386 10.43 -24.29 -5.20
N LYS A 387 10.40 -24.69 -6.47
CA LYS A 387 11.42 -24.30 -7.47
C LYS A 387 11.44 -22.79 -7.69
N ASN A 388 10.28 -22.17 -7.93
CA ASN A 388 10.17 -20.71 -8.07
C ASN A 388 10.69 -19.96 -6.83
N ASN A 389 10.43 -20.46 -5.62
CA ASN A 389 10.96 -19.86 -4.40
C ASN A 389 12.49 -19.96 -4.32
N ILE A 390 13.07 -21.09 -4.75
CA ILE A 390 14.52 -21.26 -4.83
C ILE A 390 15.11 -20.29 -5.85
N ASP A 391 14.50 -20.18 -7.03
CA ASP A 391 14.96 -19.29 -8.11
C ASP A 391 14.90 -17.82 -7.68
N ASN A 392 13.81 -17.41 -7.01
CA ASN A 392 13.68 -16.05 -6.47
C ASN A 392 14.71 -15.76 -5.36
N LEU A 393 14.96 -16.72 -4.46
CA LEU A 393 15.98 -16.55 -3.42
C LEU A 393 17.40 -16.56 -4.00
N ASN A 394 17.66 -17.31 -5.07
CA ASN A 394 18.94 -17.29 -5.78
C ASN A 394 19.21 -15.92 -6.41
N LYS A 395 18.17 -15.24 -6.93
CA LYS A 395 18.28 -13.86 -7.43
C LYS A 395 18.59 -12.83 -6.33
N LEU A 396 18.19 -13.10 -5.09
CA LEU A 396 18.38 -12.22 -3.93
C LEU A 396 19.65 -12.56 -3.13
N LYS A 397 20.22 -13.74 -3.35
CA LYS A 397 21.37 -14.23 -2.59
C LYS A 397 22.59 -13.34 -2.92
N PRO A 398 23.26 -12.76 -1.92
CA PRO A 398 24.47 -12.00 -2.16
C PRO A 398 25.60 -12.91 -2.65
N SER A 399 26.50 -12.36 -3.45
CA SER A 399 27.77 -13.00 -3.83
C SER A 399 28.58 -13.40 -2.59
N ASN A 400 28.73 -12.45 -1.65
CA ASN A 400 29.47 -12.60 -0.40
C ASN A 400 28.62 -12.18 0.81
N GLY A 401 28.76 -12.88 1.94
CA GLY A 401 28.07 -12.56 3.20
C GLY A 401 26.92 -13.51 3.55
N SER A 402 26.59 -13.59 4.84
CA SER A 402 25.48 -14.40 5.35
C SER A 402 24.92 -13.83 6.65
N ALA A 403 23.72 -14.26 7.05
CA ALA A 403 23.14 -13.95 8.36
C ALA A 403 23.92 -14.67 9.49
N SER A 404 25.15 -14.20 9.74
CA SER A 404 26.09 -14.80 10.67
C SER A 404 25.74 -14.47 12.13
N GLY A 405 26.32 -15.21 13.08
CA GLY A 405 26.18 -14.89 14.51
C GLY A 405 26.74 -13.51 14.88
N ALA A 406 27.63 -12.92 14.07
CA ALA A 406 28.06 -11.53 14.26
C ALA A 406 26.94 -10.54 13.88
N VAL A 407 26.29 -10.74 12.73
CA VAL A 407 25.13 -9.94 12.30
C VAL A 407 24.00 -10.03 13.33
N ALA A 408 23.71 -11.23 13.83
CA ALA A 408 22.72 -11.42 14.90
C ALA A 408 23.04 -10.62 16.16
N ARG A 409 24.31 -10.64 16.63
CA ARG A 409 24.75 -9.87 17.80
C ARG A 409 24.64 -8.36 17.62
N HIS A 410 24.79 -7.86 16.39
CA HIS A 410 24.61 -6.44 16.08
C HIS A 410 23.15 -6.02 16.22
N ILE A 411 22.24 -6.82 15.65
CA ILE A 411 20.81 -6.57 15.75
C ILE A 411 20.34 -6.68 17.21
N GLN A 412 20.85 -7.64 17.98
CA GLN A 412 20.60 -7.73 19.42
C GLN A 412 21.06 -6.50 20.20
N ARG A 413 22.20 -5.89 19.84
CA ARG A 413 22.65 -4.63 20.43
C ARG A 413 21.71 -3.47 20.06
N TRP A 414 21.26 -3.43 18.82
CA TRP A 414 20.28 -2.45 18.36
C TRP A 414 18.92 -2.59 19.06
N THR A 415 18.41 -3.80 19.32
CA THR A 415 17.14 -3.93 20.06
C THR A 415 17.23 -3.46 21.51
N ARG A 416 18.40 -3.57 22.15
CA ARG A 416 18.62 -3.07 23.52
C ARG A 416 18.56 -1.56 23.65
N THR A 417 18.76 -0.85 22.54
CA THR A 417 18.66 0.62 22.50
C THR A 417 17.23 1.11 22.33
N LEU A 418 16.24 0.23 22.17
CA LEU A 418 14.82 0.60 22.07
C LEU A 418 14.24 0.94 23.44
N THR A 419 13.53 2.06 23.51
CA THR A 419 12.90 2.54 24.74
C THR A 419 11.64 1.74 25.07
N LYS A 420 11.19 1.85 26.33
CA LYS A 420 9.92 1.25 26.76
C LYS A 420 8.74 1.74 25.89
N GLN A 421 8.67 3.05 25.64
CA GLN A 421 7.61 3.69 24.86
C GLN A 421 7.59 3.18 23.42
N GLU A 422 8.76 3.03 22.78
CA GLU A 422 8.86 2.48 21.41
C GLU A 422 8.37 1.03 21.33
N LEU A 423 8.73 0.19 22.29
CA LEU A 423 8.30 -1.21 22.33
C LEU A 423 6.79 -1.35 22.59
N GLU A 424 6.22 -0.52 23.47
CA GLU A 424 4.77 -0.44 23.69
C GLU A 424 4.06 0.05 22.43
N TYR A 425 4.61 1.06 21.75
CA TYR A 425 4.11 1.53 20.47
C TYR A 425 4.08 0.41 19.43
N PHE A 426 5.17 -0.35 19.28
CA PHE A 426 5.22 -1.49 18.36
C PHE A 426 4.21 -2.58 18.71
N ALA A 427 4.00 -2.86 20.01
CA ALA A 427 3.02 -3.85 20.45
C ALA A 427 1.57 -3.45 20.11
N LEU A 428 1.27 -2.15 20.12
CA LEU A 428 -0.05 -1.59 19.85
C LEU A 428 -0.34 -1.33 18.37
N HIS A 429 0.66 -0.84 17.62
CA HIS A 429 0.45 -0.24 16.29
C HIS A 429 0.99 -1.09 15.15
N MET A 430 1.98 -1.95 15.41
CA MET A 430 2.67 -2.70 14.38
C MET A 430 2.27 -4.18 14.39
N PRO A 431 2.24 -4.84 13.22
CA PRO A 431 2.05 -6.28 13.17
C PRO A 431 3.17 -6.99 13.95
N THR A 432 2.84 -8.11 14.58
CA THR A 432 3.82 -8.91 15.34
C THR A 432 4.65 -9.82 14.43
N GLU A 433 4.20 -10.06 13.19
CA GLU A 433 4.85 -10.92 12.21
C GLU A 433 6.29 -10.54 11.85
N PRO A 434 6.64 -9.26 11.60
CA PRO A 434 8.02 -8.85 11.34
C PRO A 434 8.95 -9.17 12.51
N TRP A 435 8.52 -8.93 13.74
CA TRP A 435 9.28 -9.25 14.96
C TRP A 435 9.47 -10.76 15.13
N LYS A 436 8.43 -11.58 14.87
CA LYS A 436 8.55 -13.04 14.85
C LYS A 436 9.61 -13.51 13.84
N LYS A 437 9.55 -13.00 12.61
CA LYS A 437 10.51 -13.36 11.55
C LYS A 437 11.93 -12.96 11.91
N LEU A 438 12.11 -11.77 12.48
CA LEU A 438 13.43 -11.31 12.92
C LEU A 438 13.95 -12.19 14.07
N ALA A 439 13.09 -12.55 15.03
CA ALA A 439 13.42 -13.46 16.13
C ALA A 439 13.80 -14.88 15.63
N ASP A 440 13.14 -15.39 14.59
CA ASP A 440 13.45 -16.70 13.99
C ASP A 440 14.85 -16.74 13.32
N ILE A 441 15.39 -15.58 12.93
CA ILE A 441 16.72 -15.46 12.32
C ILE A 441 17.78 -15.12 13.38
N VAL A 442 17.50 -14.17 14.27
CA VAL A 442 18.46 -13.59 15.22
C VAL A 442 18.50 -14.35 16.55
N HIS A 443 17.46 -15.12 16.87
CA HIS A 443 17.31 -15.85 18.14
C HIS A 443 17.40 -14.93 19.37
N PHE A 444 16.49 -13.95 19.46
CA PHE A 444 16.42 -13.02 20.58
C PHE A 444 16.12 -13.70 21.91
N ASN A 445 16.67 -13.13 22.97
CA ASN A 445 16.32 -13.45 24.35
C ASN A 445 15.39 -12.35 24.93
N PRO A 446 14.22 -12.71 25.49
CA PRO A 446 13.25 -11.74 26.01
C PRO A 446 13.82 -10.77 27.06
N THR A 447 14.64 -11.24 28.00
CA THR A 447 15.14 -10.40 29.10
C THR A 447 16.42 -9.66 28.74
N LYS A 448 17.31 -10.29 27.96
CA LYS A 448 18.62 -9.72 27.60
C LYS A 448 18.54 -8.74 26.44
N ASP A 449 17.67 -8.97 25.46
CA ASP A 449 17.60 -8.17 24.24
C ASP A 449 16.48 -7.13 24.26
N PHE A 450 15.51 -7.29 25.18
CA PHE A 450 14.43 -6.33 25.46
C PHE A 450 14.37 -6.00 26.97
N PRO A 451 15.43 -5.43 27.56
CA PRO A 451 15.49 -5.18 29.01
C PRO A 451 14.42 -4.19 29.49
N SER A 452 14.05 -3.22 28.65
CA SER A 452 13.02 -2.21 28.92
C SER A 452 11.59 -2.78 28.91
N LEU A 453 11.35 -3.89 28.20
CA LEU A 453 10.03 -4.52 28.11
C LEU A 453 10.13 -6.06 27.89
N PRO A 454 10.45 -6.84 28.94
CA PRO A 454 10.75 -8.27 28.79
C PRO A 454 9.59 -9.13 28.25
N TRP A 455 8.34 -8.67 28.45
CA TRP A 455 7.15 -9.38 27.96
C TRP A 455 6.84 -9.13 26.48
N PHE A 456 7.54 -8.19 25.82
CA PHE A 456 7.29 -7.80 24.42
C PHE A 456 7.45 -8.95 23.42
N LEU A 457 8.57 -9.69 23.52
CA LEU A 457 8.85 -10.80 22.62
C LEU A 457 7.86 -11.97 22.81
N PRO A 458 7.57 -12.43 24.05
CA PRO A 458 6.47 -13.37 24.29
C PRO A 458 5.12 -12.88 23.74
N PHE A 459 4.80 -11.60 23.90
CA PHE A 459 3.57 -11.01 23.38
C PHE A 459 3.49 -11.13 21.86
N CYS A 460 4.60 -10.88 21.17
CA CYS A 460 4.69 -11.11 19.73
C CYS A 460 4.34 -12.56 19.38
N PHE A 461 4.76 -13.56 20.15
CA PHE A 461 4.41 -14.98 19.93
C PHE A 461 3.03 -15.41 20.44
N GLY A 462 2.24 -14.50 21.03
CA GLY A 462 0.84 -14.70 21.37
C GLY A 462 0.52 -14.78 22.86
N THR A 463 1.46 -14.47 23.76
CA THR A 463 1.12 -14.30 25.19
C THR A 463 0.38 -12.98 25.40
N SER A 464 -0.51 -12.90 26.39
CA SER A 464 -1.16 -11.64 26.76
C SER A 464 -0.18 -10.67 27.43
N ALA A 465 -0.35 -9.37 27.19
CA ALA A 465 0.35 -8.34 27.95
C ALA A 465 -0.11 -8.34 29.43
N PRO A 466 0.74 -7.96 30.39
CA PRO A 466 0.35 -7.88 31.81
C PRO A 466 -0.81 -6.91 32.05
N ALA A 467 -1.72 -7.22 32.97
CA ALA A 467 -2.99 -6.50 33.17
C ALA A 467 -2.85 -5.02 33.59
N GLU A 468 -1.71 -4.64 34.16
CA GLU A 468 -1.38 -3.27 34.57
C GLU A 468 -0.85 -2.41 33.42
N THR A 469 -0.59 -3.02 32.26
CA THR A 469 0.00 -2.30 31.12
C THR A 469 -1.06 -1.64 30.25
N MET A 470 -0.69 -0.50 29.66
CA MET A 470 -1.42 0.17 28.59
C MET A 470 -1.90 -0.80 27.52
N VAL A 471 -1.02 -1.72 27.09
CA VAL A 471 -1.29 -2.66 26.00
C VAL A 471 -2.40 -3.66 26.35
N ALA A 472 -2.49 -4.08 27.61
CA ALA A 472 -3.57 -4.96 28.05
C ALA A 472 -4.91 -4.22 28.12
N ARG A 473 -4.93 -2.99 28.63
CA ARG A 473 -6.17 -2.19 28.79
C ARG A 473 -6.70 -1.63 27.47
N CYS A 474 -5.82 -1.30 26.53
CA CYS A 474 -6.23 -0.92 25.18
C CYS A 474 -6.97 -2.05 24.42
N ARG A 475 -6.84 -3.31 24.85
CA ARG A 475 -7.59 -4.43 24.27
C ARG A 475 -9.09 -4.38 24.60
N ASP A 476 -9.44 -3.76 25.71
CA ASP A 476 -10.81 -3.65 26.21
C ASP A 476 -11.47 -2.33 25.80
N LEU A 477 -10.82 -1.52 24.95
CA LEU A 477 -11.38 -0.26 24.44
C LEU A 477 -12.69 -0.49 23.68
N THR A 478 -13.74 0.18 24.11
CA THR A 478 -15.07 0.24 23.50
C THR A 478 -15.50 1.70 23.34
N ASN A 479 -16.55 1.93 22.55
CA ASN A 479 -17.11 3.27 22.37
C ASN A 479 -17.58 3.92 23.69
N GLU A 480 -17.94 3.11 24.68
CA GLU A 480 -18.51 3.55 25.96
C GLU A 480 -17.43 3.88 27.00
N ASN A 481 -16.31 3.14 27.02
CA ASN A 481 -15.26 3.30 28.04
C ASN A 481 -14.08 4.18 27.61
N VAL A 482 -14.01 4.59 26.34
CA VAL A 482 -12.86 5.32 25.78
C VAL A 482 -12.56 6.62 26.52
N ASN A 483 -13.59 7.41 26.86
CA ASN A 483 -13.40 8.70 27.54
C ASN A 483 -12.97 8.52 29.01
N ASP A 484 -13.36 7.42 29.67
CA ASP A 484 -12.96 7.15 31.06
C ASP A 484 -11.52 6.62 31.13
N LEU A 485 -11.14 5.73 30.22
CA LEU A 485 -9.75 5.25 30.12
C LEU A 485 -8.78 6.38 29.79
N LEU A 486 -9.21 7.37 28.99
CA LEU A 486 -8.40 8.56 28.70
C LEU A 486 -8.21 9.46 29.92
N LYS A 487 -9.00 9.35 31.00
CA LYS A 487 -8.75 10.12 32.25
C LYS A 487 -7.53 9.59 32.99
N GLU A 488 -7.28 8.28 32.96
CA GLU A 488 -6.20 7.64 33.70
C GLU A 488 -4.92 7.51 32.85
N PHE A 489 -5.06 7.28 31.54
CA PHE A 489 -3.95 6.90 30.68
C PHE A 489 -3.74 7.86 29.51
N SER A 490 -2.47 8.07 29.12
CA SER A 490 -2.13 8.76 27.88
C SER A 490 -2.06 7.74 26.74
N ILE A 491 -3.09 7.70 25.90
CA ILE A 491 -3.16 6.80 24.75
C ILE A 491 -2.90 7.63 23.48
N PRO A 492 -1.93 7.24 22.63
CA PRO A 492 -1.67 7.92 21.37
C PRO A 492 -2.92 7.97 20.47
N TYR A 493 -3.17 9.12 19.84
CA TYR A 493 -4.39 9.32 19.04
C TYR A 493 -4.55 8.29 17.90
N SER A 494 -3.45 7.78 17.34
CA SER A 494 -3.47 6.75 16.29
C SER A 494 -4.27 5.51 16.67
N HIS A 495 -4.30 5.14 17.95
CA HIS A 495 -5.09 4.00 18.45
C HIS A 495 -6.56 4.36 18.74
N LEU A 496 -6.81 5.63 19.06
CA LEU A 496 -8.13 6.18 19.36
C LEU A 496 -8.92 6.57 18.10
N LYS A 497 -8.25 6.67 16.94
CA LYS A 497 -8.84 7.08 15.66
C LYS A 497 -10.12 6.32 15.29
N GLN A 498 -10.22 5.04 15.66
CA GLN A 498 -11.43 4.24 15.41
C GLN A 498 -12.65 4.70 16.23
N PHE A 499 -12.42 5.39 17.34
CA PHE A 499 -13.43 5.90 18.28
C PHE A 499 -13.68 7.41 18.12
N LYS A 500 -13.15 8.04 17.08
CA LYS A 500 -13.16 9.50 16.91
C LYS A 500 -14.52 10.19 17.05
N GLU A 501 -15.61 9.51 16.66
CA GLU A 501 -16.98 10.05 16.77
C GLU A 501 -17.51 10.05 18.22
N HIS A 502 -16.87 9.32 19.12
CA HIS A 502 -17.28 9.13 20.52
C HIS A 502 -16.36 9.88 21.50
N LEU A 503 -15.35 10.61 21.02
CA LEU A 503 -14.45 11.42 21.86
C LEU A 503 -15.11 12.76 22.20
N ASN A 504 -15.26 13.04 23.49
CA ASN A 504 -15.73 14.34 23.96
C ASN A 504 -14.62 15.41 23.93
N GLU A 505 -14.99 16.68 24.06
CA GLU A 505 -14.03 17.80 23.96
C GLU A 505 -12.92 17.74 25.01
N THR A 506 -13.22 17.26 26.22
CA THR A 506 -12.22 17.11 27.30
C THR A 506 -11.18 16.02 26.97
N SER A 507 -11.62 14.90 26.39
CA SER A 507 -10.71 13.85 25.93
C SER A 507 -9.87 14.30 24.75
N LYS A 508 -10.46 15.04 23.79
CA LYS A 508 -9.72 15.64 22.66
C LYS A 508 -8.65 16.61 23.15
N ALA A 509 -8.99 17.49 24.09
CA ALA A 509 -8.04 18.42 24.70
C ALA A 509 -6.90 17.68 25.41
N LYS A 510 -7.22 16.64 26.18
CA LYS A 510 -6.21 15.83 26.86
C LYS A 510 -5.28 15.11 25.87
N ILE A 511 -5.82 14.58 24.78
CA ILE A 511 -5.02 14.00 23.69
C ILE A 511 -4.06 15.05 23.14
N ALA A 512 -4.55 16.25 22.78
CA ALA A 512 -3.70 17.33 22.27
C ALA A 512 -2.63 17.80 23.28
N ALA A 513 -2.93 17.78 24.58
CA ALA A 513 -1.98 18.17 25.62
C ALA A 513 -0.94 17.08 25.94
N LYS A 514 -1.25 15.80 25.71
CA LYS A 514 -0.40 14.66 26.10
C LYS A 514 0.30 13.97 24.95
N GLU A 515 -0.05 14.27 23.71
CA GLU A 515 0.63 13.75 22.53
C GLU A 515 2.03 14.39 22.43
N ASP A 516 3.05 13.55 22.26
CA ASP A 516 4.46 13.96 22.31
C ASP A 516 4.83 14.99 21.24
N LYS A 517 4.19 14.93 20.06
CA LYS A 517 4.50 15.79 18.91
C LYS A 517 3.28 16.54 18.42
N LEU A 518 3.43 17.86 18.24
CA LEU A 518 2.42 18.71 17.62
C LEU A 518 2.04 18.24 16.20
N ASP A 519 3.00 17.67 15.48
CA ASP A 519 2.81 17.06 14.16
C ASP A 519 1.64 16.08 14.09
N THR A 520 1.48 15.22 15.11
CA THR A 520 0.41 14.22 15.16
C THR A 520 -0.95 14.89 15.30
N ILE A 521 -1.04 15.94 16.11
CA ILE A 521 -2.27 16.69 16.37
C ILE A 521 -2.68 17.43 15.10
N LEU A 522 -1.75 18.13 14.46
CA LEU A 522 -1.97 18.82 13.19
C LEU A 522 -2.39 17.83 12.09
N TRP A 523 -1.75 16.65 12.04
CA TRP A 523 -2.08 15.61 11.06
C TRP A 523 -3.53 15.13 11.16
N TYR A 524 -4.07 15.02 12.37
CA TYR A 524 -5.42 14.50 12.63
C TYR A 524 -6.42 15.57 13.10
N TYR A 525 -6.11 16.85 12.86
CA TYR A 525 -6.90 17.96 13.35
C TYR A 525 -8.38 17.90 12.95
N GLU A 526 -8.73 17.37 11.76
CA GLU A 526 -10.12 17.20 11.33
C GLU A 526 -10.94 16.34 12.30
N ASP A 527 -10.31 15.36 12.94
CA ASP A 527 -10.99 14.48 13.87
C ASP A 527 -11.00 15.09 15.30
N LEU A 528 -9.97 15.86 15.64
CA LEU A 528 -9.75 16.47 16.97
C LEU A 528 -10.32 17.90 17.10
N GLN A 529 -10.95 18.43 16.06
CA GLN A 529 -11.47 19.80 16.02
C GLN A 529 -12.38 20.12 17.22
N CYS A 530 -11.94 21.03 18.09
CA CYS A 530 -12.72 21.73 19.12
C CYS A 530 -11.94 22.94 19.66
N SER A 531 -12.62 23.93 20.27
CA SER A 531 -11.95 25.15 20.76
C SER A 531 -10.81 24.88 21.74
N PRO A 532 -10.93 23.97 22.73
CA PRO A 532 -9.81 23.71 23.65
C PRO A 532 -8.56 23.15 22.96
N VAL A 533 -8.73 22.37 21.89
CA VAL A 533 -7.61 21.84 21.10
C VAL A 533 -6.93 22.97 20.32
N ASP A 534 -7.70 23.91 19.77
CA ASP A 534 -7.14 25.08 19.09
C ASP A 534 -6.27 25.90 20.04
N ASP A 535 -6.75 26.13 21.27
CA ASP A 535 -6.02 26.91 22.29
C ASP A 535 -4.71 26.22 22.70
N ILE A 536 -4.73 24.88 22.87
CA ILE A 536 -3.52 24.07 23.18
C ILE A 536 -2.51 24.12 22.03
N ILE A 537 -2.96 24.01 20.77
CA ILE A 537 -2.07 24.11 19.60
C ILE A 537 -1.42 25.50 19.58
N SER A 538 -2.22 26.57 19.78
CA SER A 538 -1.71 27.94 19.84
C SER A 538 -0.71 28.17 20.97
N GLU A 539 -0.92 27.58 22.15
CA GLU A 539 0.03 27.64 23.27
C GLU A 539 1.35 26.96 22.91
N ARG A 540 1.29 25.70 22.46
CA ARG A 540 2.48 24.93 22.05
C ARG A 540 3.29 25.60 20.92
N LEU A 541 2.61 26.22 19.95
CA LEU A 541 3.28 26.99 18.90
C LEU A 541 3.97 28.25 19.43
N ARG A 542 3.35 28.97 20.38
CA ARG A 542 3.93 30.17 21.00
C ARG A 542 5.09 29.84 21.94
N ASP A 543 5.06 28.68 22.57
CA ASP A 543 6.17 28.14 23.35
C ASP A 543 7.36 27.70 22.48
N GLY A 544 7.23 27.79 21.15
CA GLY A 544 8.31 27.53 20.21
C GLY A 544 8.49 26.05 19.86
N GLU A 545 7.48 25.20 20.05
CA GLU A 545 7.55 23.82 19.61
C GLU A 545 7.76 23.72 18.09
N GLN A 546 8.83 23.04 17.67
CA GLN A 546 9.16 22.90 16.25
C GLN A 546 8.23 21.91 15.55
N ILE A 547 7.75 22.30 14.38
CA ILE A 547 6.94 21.44 13.50
C ILE A 547 7.87 20.72 12.53
N THR A 548 7.87 19.38 12.55
CA THR A 548 8.71 18.55 11.67
C THR A 548 7.92 17.92 10.51
N LEU A 549 6.66 18.32 10.33
CA LEU A 549 5.82 17.87 9.21
C LEU A 549 6.50 18.17 7.87
N PRO A 550 6.40 17.25 6.89
CA PRO A 550 6.75 17.55 5.50
C PRO A 550 6.03 18.83 5.06
N TYR A 551 6.72 19.71 4.34
CA TYR A 551 6.21 21.02 3.97
C TYR A 551 4.91 20.90 3.16
N GLY A 552 4.84 19.89 2.28
CA GLY A 552 3.62 19.55 1.56
C GLY A 552 2.43 19.21 2.45
N LYS A 553 2.67 18.52 3.57
CA LYS A 553 1.62 18.24 4.57
C LYS A 553 1.21 19.51 5.31
N LEU A 554 2.18 20.34 5.71
CA LEU A 554 1.93 21.60 6.38
C LEU A 554 1.05 22.53 5.52
N MET A 555 1.32 22.61 4.22
CA MET A 555 0.48 23.32 3.24
C MET A 555 -0.97 22.81 3.23
N GLU A 556 -1.15 21.49 3.25
CA GLU A 556 -2.49 20.88 3.31
C GLU A 556 -3.24 21.27 4.60
N ARG A 557 -2.52 21.35 5.73
CA ARG A 557 -3.10 21.76 7.02
C ARG A 557 -3.50 23.23 7.02
N LEU A 558 -2.67 24.11 6.48
CA LEU A 558 -2.98 25.54 6.35
C LEU A 558 -4.18 25.79 5.45
N LEU A 559 -4.24 25.11 4.30
CA LEU A 559 -5.39 25.21 3.39
C LEU A 559 -6.69 24.76 4.07
N LEU A 560 -6.64 23.65 4.81
CA LEU A 560 -7.77 23.16 5.59
C LEU A 560 -8.23 24.20 6.63
N CYS A 561 -7.29 24.76 7.41
CA CYS A 561 -7.60 25.77 8.43
C CYS A 561 -8.23 27.01 7.80
N ARG A 562 -7.71 27.45 6.66
CA ARG A 562 -8.26 28.59 5.93
C ARG A 562 -9.68 28.34 5.42
N MET A 563 -9.94 27.20 4.80
CA MET A 563 -11.28 26.82 4.35
C MET A 563 -12.29 26.73 5.51
N LEU A 564 -11.85 26.22 6.67
CA LEU A 564 -12.68 26.16 7.88
C LEU A 564 -13.08 27.55 8.38
N ARG A 565 -12.18 28.52 8.27
CA ARG A 565 -12.40 29.93 8.65
C ARG A 565 -13.28 30.67 7.65
N GLU A 566 -13.18 30.36 6.37
CA GLU A 566 -13.99 30.98 5.30
C GLU A 566 -15.36 30.32 5.11
N GLY A 567 -15.69 29.25 5.85
CA GLY A 567 -16.98 28.57 5.77
C GLY A 567 -17.16 27.70 4.52
N GLU A 568 -16.07 27.38 3.80
CA GLU A 568 -16.12 26.47 2.67
C GLU A 568 -16.32 25.01 3.12
N SER A 569 -17.03 24.23 2.29
CA SER A 569 -17.25 22.81 2.54
C SER A 569 -15.95 22.01 2.55
N THR A 570 -15.54 21.53 3.73
CA THR A 570 -14.37 20.64 3.94
C THR A 570 -14.50 19.27 3.28
N THR A 571 -15.64 18.96 2.65
CA THR A 571 -15.83 17.74 1.87
C THR A 571 -14.89 17.66 0.66
N SER A 572 -14.35 18.79 0.19
CA SER A 572 -13.39 18.89 -0.92
C SER A 572 -11.94 18.55 -0.52
N THR A 573 -11.54 18.72 0.74
CA THR A 573 -10.14 18.54 1.18
C THR A 573 -9.76 17.09 1.52
N ARG A 574 -10.71 16.15 1.57
CA ARG A 574 -10.35 14.72 1.52
C ARG A 574 -9.96 14.37 0.09
N TYR A 575 -8.69 14.62 -0.25
CA TYR A 575 -8.08 14.13 -1.48
C TYR A 575 -8.48 12.65 -1.70
N GLY A 576 -9.42 12.44 -2.63
CA GLY A 576 -9.84 11.11 -3.05
C GLY A 576 -11.14 10.51 -2.52
N ARG A 577 -12.03 11.20 -1.81
CA ARG A 577 -13.41 10.72 -1.63
C ARG A 577 -14.39 11.60 -2.42
N ARG A 578 -14.92 11.07 -3.53
CA ARG A 578 -16.11 11.62 -4.20
C ARG A 578 -17.23 11.76 -3.16
N GLY A 579 -17.52 12.98 -2.73
CA GLY A 579 -18.88 13.35 -2.34
C GLY A 579 -19.72 13.34 -3.61
N ALA A 580 -20.91 12.74 -3.55
CA ALA A 580 -21.87 12.85 -4.64
C ALA A 580 -22.20 14.35 -4.83
N ARG A 581 -21.97 14.88 -6.04
CA ARG A 581 -22.50 16.19 -6.44
C ARG A 581 -24.02 16.07 -6.43
N ASN A 582 -24.67 16.66 -5.43
CA ASN A 582 -25.97 17.26 -5.68
C ASN A 582 -25.71 18.55 -6.46
N THR A 583 -26.13 18.55 -7.71
CA THR A 583 -26.20 19.72 -8.57
C THR A 583 -27.29 20.65 -8.05
N THR A 584 -26.91 21.61 -7.22
CA THR A 584 -27.57 22.91 -7.12
C THR A 584 -26.49 23.95 -6.87
N SER A 585 -26.19 24.71 -7.90
CA SER A 585 -25.54 26.00 -7.81
C SER A 585 -26.31 26.89 -6.84
N ASN A 586 -25.78 27.06 -5.64
CA ASN A 586 -26.01 28.21 -4.80
C ASN A 586 -24.69 28.49 -4.09
N SER A 587 -24.06 29.59 -4.47
CA SER A 587 -23.01 30.25 -3.69
C SER A 587 -23.56 30.55 -2.31
N SER A 588 -23.33 29.65 -1.36
CA SER A 588 -23.61 29.93 0.04
C SER A 588 -22.52 30.86 0.55
N ASN A 589 -22.80 32.17 0.54
CA ASN A 589 -22.19 33.11 1.48
C ASN A 589 -22.56 32.66 2.90
N GLN A 590 -21.85 31.67 3.45
CA GLN A 590 -21.83 31.48 4.89
C GLN A 590 -20.89 32.55 5.49
N PRO A 591 -21.24 33.16 6.63
CA PRO A 591 -20.36 34.11 7.28
C PRO A 591 -19.06 33.42 7.68
N ALA A 592 -17.93 34.12 7.50
CA ALA A 592 -16.64 33.64 7.98
C ALA A 592 -16.74 33.28 9.48
N HIS A 593 -16.14 32.14 9.85
CA HIS A 593 -16.07 31.65 11.22
C HIS A 593 -14.63 31.82 11.73
N PRO A 594 -14.21 33.04 12.11
CA PRO A 594 -12.85 33.29 12.59
C PRO A 594 -12.50 32.51 13.88
N ASP A 595 -13.53 32.03 14.60
CA ASP A 595 -13.37 31.25 15.84
C ASP A 595 -12.93 29.80 15.62
N LYS A 596 -12.90 29.29 14.38
CA LYS A 596 -12.41 27.94 14.06
C LYS A 596 -10.95 27.97 13.65
N ALA A 597 -10.17 27.00 14.10
CA ALA A 597 -8.73 26.91 13.82
C ALA A 597 -8.02 28.23 14.17
N LYS A 598 -8.21 28.68 15.42
CA LYS A 598 -7.65 29.95 15.91
C LYS A 598 -6.13 30.03 15.73
N PHE A 599 -5.45 28.90 15.95
CA PHE A 599 -4.01 28.72 15.75
C PHE A 599 -3.50 28.93 14.32
N TYR A 600 -4.37 29.13 13.33
CA TYR A 600 -3.94 29.46 11.96
C TYR A 600 -3.01 30.67 11.90
N SER A 601 -3.28 31.71 12.70
CA SER A 601 -2.42 32.91 12.77
C SER A 601 -1.04 32.62 13.36
N ASP A 602 -0.93 31.63 14.26
CA ASP A 602 0.33 31.23 14.88
C ASP A 602 1.09 30.24 13.97
N LEU A 603 0.38 29.41 13.22
CA LEU A 603 0.94 28.41 12.32
C LEU A 603 1.52 29.01 11.03
N LEU A 604 0.91 30.08 10.53
CA LEU A 604 1.29 30.72 9.25
C LEU A 604 2.74 31.26 9.27
N PRO A 605 3.20 32.00 10.29
CA PRO A 605 4.61 32.43 10.39
C PRO A 605 5.60 31.26 10.46
N VAL A 606 5.24 30.17 11.17
CA VAL A 606 6.10 28.98 11.26
C VAL A 606 6.30 28.35 9.89
N ALA A 607 5.23 28.21 9.12
CA ALA A 607 5.29 27.69 7.76
C ALA A 607 6.03 28.65 6.80
N GLN A 608 5.83 29.96 6.92
CA GLN A 608 6.54 30.97 6.14
C GLN A 608 8.06 30.90 6.39
N ALA A 609 8.48 30.76 7.65
CA ALA A 609 9.90 30.59 7.99
C ALA A 609 10.49 29.28 7.44
N GLN A 610 9.69 28.21 7.31
CA GLN A 610 10.11 26.98 6.64
C GLN A 610 10.26 27.17 5.12
N LEU A 611 9.35 27.94 4.50
CA LEU A 611 9.42 28.26 3.07
C LEU A 611 10.71 28.99 2.71
N GLU A 612 11.09 29.99 3.52
CA GLU A 612 12.28 30.81 3.30
C GLU A 612 13.59 30.02 3.42
N LYS A 613 13.57 28.90 4.14
CA LYS A 613 14.72 27.97 4.22
C LYS A 613 14.88 27.14 2.94
N ILE A 614 13.83 26.99 2.12
CA ILE A 614 13.86 26.20 0.90
C ILE A 614 14.56 27.01 -0.20
N LYS A 615 15.68 26.47 -0.70
CA LYS A 615 16.42 27.04 -1.83
C LYS A 615 16.35 26.09 -3.02
N LEU A 616 15.85 26.58 -4.15
CA LEU A 616 15.81 25.85 -5.42
C LEU A 616 16.82 26.45 -6.41
N PRO A 617 17.91 25.74 -6.75
CA PRO A 617 18.92 26.19 -7.70
C PRO A 617 18.45 25.98 -9.15
N LEU A 618 17.35 26.63 -9.54
CA LEU A 618 16.94 26.68 -10.94
C LEU A 618 17.66 27.83 -11.66
N GLU A 619 18.01 27.62 -12.93
CA GLU A 619 18.66 28.67 -13.72
C GLU A 619 17.66 29.79 -14.02
N SER A 620 17.89 30.97 -13.46
CA SER A 620 17.09 32.18 -13.69
C SER A 620 17.49 32.88 -15.02
N PRO A 621 16.54 33.47 -15.76
CA PRO A 621 15.12 33.66 -15.41
C PRO A 621 14.27 32.38 -15.51
N VAL A 622 13.36 32.20 -14.56
CA VAL A 622 12.43 31.06 -14.48
C VAL A 622 11.01 31.53 -14.82
N ALA A 623 10.27 30.74 -15.60
CA ALA A 623 8.84 30.94 -15.82
C ALA A 623 8.06 29.68 -15.41
N VAL A 624 7.02 29.88 -14.60
CA VAL A 624 6.09 28.85 -14.16
C VAL A 624 4.78 29.03 -14.91
N ILE A 625 4.36 27.98 -15.62
CA ILE A 625 3.16 27.96 -16.45
C ILE A 625 2.18 26.97 -15.81
N GLY A 626 1.08 27.49 -15.25
CA GLY A 626 0.06 26.69 -14.56
C GLY A 626 -1.14 26.35 -15.45
N ASP A 627 -1.54 25.09 -15.48
CA ASP A 627 -2.73 24.62 -16.19
C ASP A 627 -3.99 24.86 -15.35
N ALA A 628 -4.89 25.66 -15.90
CA ALA A 628 -6.22 25.95 -15.37
C ALA A 628 -7.33 25.47 -16.32
N SER A 629 -7.03 24.50 -17.19
CA SER A 629 -8.02 23.93 -18.09
C SER A 629 -9.06 23.08 -17.34
N GLY A 630 -10.25 22.88 -17.92
CA GLY A 630 -11.33 22.10 -17.29
C GLY A 630 -10.95 20.65 -16.96
N SER A 631 -9.92 20.11 -17.63
CA SER A 631 -9.36 18.79 -17.37
C SER A 631 -8.68 18.71 -15.97
N MET A 632 -8.27 19.85 -15.42
CA MET A 632 -7.65 20.01 -14.11
C MET A 632 -8.64 20.24 -12.96
N GLU A 633 -9.96 20.19 -13.17
CA GLU A 633 -10.98 20.51 -12.14
C GLU A 633 -10.74 19.82 -10.77
N VAL A 634 -10.31 18.56 -10.76
CA VAL A 634 -10.01 17.83 -9.52
C VAL A 634 -8.68 18.24 -8.89
N ALA A 635 -7.73 18.67 -9.71
CA ALA A 635 -6.35 18.95 -9.33
C ALA A 635 -5.99 20.44 -9.23
N ILE A 636 -6.92 21.33 -9.61
CA ILE A 636 -6.65 22.77 -9.79
C ILE A 636 -6.04 23.40 -8.55
N ARG A 637 -6.58 23.11 -7.35
CA ARG A 637 -6.05 23.65 -6.09
C ARG A 637 -4.60 23.24 -5.85
N THR A 638 -4.28 21.96 -6.05
CA THR A 638 -2.91 21.46 -5.90
C THR A 638 -1.98 22.04 -6.96
N ALA A 639 -2.43 22.12 -8.21
CA ALA A 639 -1.66 22.69 -9.31
C ALA A 639 -1.37 24.18 -9.12
N THR A 640 -2.34 24.96 -8.65
CA THR A 640 -2.17 26.36 -8.31
C THR A 640 -1.24 26.55 -7.12
N ILE A 641 -1.34 25.72 -6.07
CA ILE A 641 -0.39 25.74 -4.95
C ILE A 641 1.03 25.49 -5.45
N LEU A 642 1.25 24.44 -6.26
CA LEU A 642 2.56 24.12 -6.81
C LEU A 642 3.11 25.27 -7.66
N SER A 643 2.29 25.80 -8.56
CA SER A 643 2.68 26.89 -9.46
C SER A 643 3.05 28.14 -8.67
N SER A 644 2.23 28.51 -7.70
CA SER A 644 2.43 29.69 -6.86
C SER A 644 3.62 29.55 -5.92
N LEU A 645 3.79 28.36 -5.32
CA LEU A 645 4.88 28.08 -4.40
C LEU A 645 6.24 28.13 -5.13
N LEU A 646 6.34 27.49 -6.29
CA LEU A 646 7.57 27.53 -7.10
C LEU A 646 7.85 28.94 -7.61
N THR A 647 6.81 29.72 -7.90
CA THR A 647 6.93 31.14 -8.24
C THR A 647 7.55 31.93 -7.10
N ALA A 648 7.03 31.78 -5.87
CA ALA A 648 7.54 32.46 -4.69
C ALA A 648 8.99 32.04 -4.37
N ILE A 649 9.31 30.74 -4.37
CA ILE A 649 10.65 30.24 -4.04
C ILE A 649 11.69 30.68 -5.07
N CYS A 650 11.37 30.60 -6.36
CA CYS A 650 12.32 30.88 -7.43
C CYS A 650 12.32 32.35 -7.89
N SER A 651 11.47 33.20 -7.29
CA SER A 651 11.17 34.55 -7.80
C SER A 651 10.85 34.53 -9.31
N ALA A 652 10.05 33.53 -9.72
CA ALA A 652 9.76 33.26 -11.13
C ALA A 652 8.66 34.18 -11.67
N LYS A 653 8.50 34.18 -12.99
CA LYS A 653 7.26 34.65 -13.63
C LYS A 653 6.17 33.60 -13.50
N LEU A 654 4.91 34.02 -13.41
CA LEU A 654 3.76 33.12 -13.34
C LEU A 654 2.69 33.56 -14.34
N ASN A 655 2.24 32.60 -15.15
CA ASN A 655 1.04 32.73 -15.96
C ASN A 655 0.24 31.43 -15.91
N PHE A 656 -1.06 31.53 -16.12
CA PHE A 656 -1.96 30.39 -16.23
C PHE A 656 -2.49 30.26 -17.66
N PHE A 657 -2.95 29.07 -18.02
CA PHE A 657 -3.59 28.85 -19.31
C PHE A 657 -4.78 27.90 -19.22
N ASN A 658 -5.72 28.09 -20.15
CA ASN A 658 -6.81 27.19 -20.50
C ASN A 658 -6.83 27.02 -22.03
N ASP A 659 -7.83 27.59 -22.73
CA ASP A 659 -7.78 27.83 -24.17
C ASP A 659 -6.91 29.04 -24.53
N LYS A 660 -6.69 29.95 -23.57
CA LYS A 660 -5.87 31.16 -23.69
C LYS A 660 -4.95 31.30 -22.49
N VAL A 661 -3.95 32.16 -22.63
CA VAL A 661 -3.10 32.56 -21.51
C VAL A 661 -3.76 33.70 -20.74
N PHE A 662 -3.64 33.67 -19.42
CA PHE A 662 -4.07 34.76 -18.54
C PHE A 662 -3.10 34.94 -17.38
N GLU A 663 -3.03 36.16 -16.87
CA GLU A 663 -2.21 36.47 -15.69
C GLU A 663 -2.97 36.16 -14.40
N PRO A 664 -2.27 35.74 -13.33
CA PRO A 664 -2.89 35.60 -12.02
C PRO A 664 -3.38 36.95 -11.48
N ALA A 665 -4.33 36.91 -10.55
CA ALA A 665 -4.85 38.13 -9.90
C ALA A 665 -3.75 38.94 -9.20
N PHE A 666 -2.70 38.26 -8.72
CA PHE A 666 -1.48 38.84 -8.16
C PHE A 666 -0.33 37.83 -8.29
N VAL A 667 0.92 38.32 -8.29
CA VAL A 667 2.10 37.44 -8.28
C VAL A 667 2.38 37.03 -6.83
N PRO A 668 2.37 35.72 -6.52
CA PRO A 668 2.52 35.25 -5.15
C PRO A 668 3.94 35.48 -4.63
N LYS A 669 4.06 36.18 -3.49
CA LYS A 669 5.34 36.42 -2.80
C LYS A 669 5.36 35.78 -1.41
N THR A 670 4.20 35.76 -0.75
CA THR A 670 4.04 35.18 0.58
C THR A 670 3.28 33.86 0.51
N LEU A 671 3.36 33.07 1.57
CA LEU A 671 2.55 31.87 1.73
C LEU A 671 1.05 32.17 1.73
N GLU A 672 0.64 33.32 2.25
CA GLU A 672 -0.75 33.75 2.24
C GLU A 672 -1.26 34.02 0.82
N ASP A 673 -0.42 34.62 -0.04
CA ASP A 673 -0.71 34.80 -1.46
C ASP A 673 -0.91 33.45 -2.15
N VAL A 674 -0.03 32.47 -1.88
CA VAL A 674 -0.11 31.12 -2.44
C VAL A 674 -1.44 30.46 -2.09
N LEU A 675 -1.86 30.54 -0.82
CA LEU A 675 -3.13 29.98 -0.36
C LEU A 675 -4.33 30.73 -0.95
N SER A 676 -4.23 32.06 -1.08
CA SER A 676 -5.27 32.90 -1.67
C SER A 676 -5.49 32.56 -3.14
N LEU A 677 -4.41 32.42 -3.90
CA LEU A 677 -4.47 32.09 -5.33
C LEU A 677 -5.13 30.72 -5.54
N ALA A 678 -4.80 29.74 -4.70
CA ALA A 678 -5.38 28.40 -4.76
C ALA A 678 -6.89 28.34 -4.52
N LEU A 679 -7.46 29.31 -3.81
CA LEU A 679 -8.91 29.39 -3.55
C LEU A 679 -9.65 30.12 -4.66
N ILE A 680 -9.03 31.12 -5.30
CA ILE A 680 -9.68 31.93 -6.34
C ILE A 680 -9.52 31.36 -7.76
N THR A 681 -8.45 30.60 -8.05
CA THR A 681 -8.21 30.02 -9.38
C THR A 681 -9.22 28.91 -9.66
N GLN A 682 -9.91 29.02 -10.80
CA GLN A 682 -10.89 28.03 -11.28
C GLN A 682 -10.40 27.35 -12.54
N ALA A 683 -10.86 26.12 -12.74
CA ALA A 683 -10.54 25.31 -13.91
C ALA A 683 -11.69 25.41 -14.94
N ASP A 684 -11.39 25.83 -16.17
CA ASP A 684 -12.38 25.98 -17.24
C ASP A 684 -11.76 25.84 -18.65
N GLY A 685 -12.56 25.92 -19.70
CA GLY A 685 -12.06 25.91 -21.07
C GLY A 685 -11.44 24.58 -21.56
N SER A 686 -10.80 24.65 -22.74
CA SER A 686 -10.02 23.54 -23.33
C SER A 686 -8.57 23.56 -22.84
N THR A 687 -7.76 22.60 -23.27
CA THR A 687 -6.37 22.42 -22.80
C THR A 687 -5.41 22.77 -23.93
N ALA A 688 -4.96 24.03 -23.97
CA ALA A 688 -4.04 24.56 -24.98
C ALA A 688 -2.67 24.91 -24.36
N ASN A 689 -1.85 23.91 -24.03
CA ASN A 689 -0.55 24.09 -23.38
C ASN A 689 0.38 25.07 -24.12
N ALA A 690 0.35 25.07 -25.46
CA ALA A 690 1.10 26.03 -26.27
C ALA A 690 0.80 27.49 -25.90
N ALA A 691 -0.44 27.83 -25.53
CA ALA A 691 -0.84 29.19 -25.18
C ALA A 691 -0.02 29.76 -24.03
N GLY A 692 0.36 28.94 -23.05
CA GLY A 692 1.20 29.37 -21.92
C GLY A 692 2.62 29.80 -22.32
N LEU A 693 3.13 29.32 -23.46
CA LEU A 693 4.47 29.66 -23.98
C LEU A 693 4.45 30.84 -24.95
N VAL A 694 3.30 31.14 -25.56
CA VAL A 694 3.13 32.19 -26.58
C VAL A 694 3.64 33.56 -26.13
N PRO A 695 3.37 34.08 -24.92
CA PRO A 695 3.86 35.40 -24.50
C PRO A 695 5.37 35.53 -24.58
N TYR A 696 6.09 34.50 -24.12
CA TYR A 696 7.55 34.49 -24.08
C TYR A 696 8.17 34.37 -25.47
N TYR A 697 7.58 33.54 -26.33
CA TYR A 697 8.04 33.40 -27.71
C TYR A 697 7.80 34.66 -28.54
N ASN A 698 6.62 35.27 -28.43
CA ASN A 698 6.28 36.50 -29.16
C ASN A 698 7.16 37.68 -28.73
N ALA A 699 7.44 37.81 -27.43
CA ALA A 699 8.30 38.85 -26.90
C ALA A 699 9.81 38.59 -27.16
N LYS A 700 10.16 37.42 -27.72
CA LYS A 700 11.55 36.93 -27.81
C LYS A 700 12.29 37.01 -26.46
N GLU A 701 11.55 36.79 -25.38
CA GLU A 701 12.06 36.88 -24.02
C GLU A 701 12.89 35.65 -23.67
N VAL A 702 14.08 35.85 -23.10
CA VAL A 702 14.98 34.76 -22.67
C VAL A 702 14.59 34.25 -21.28
N ILE A 703 14.11 33.00 -21.24
CA ILE A 703 13.81 32.21 -20.06
C ILE A 703 14.73 31.00 -20.10
N LYS A 704 15.47 30.76 -19.02
CA LYS A 704 16.42 29.64 -18.95
C LYS A 704 15.77 28.34 -18.48
N THR A 705 14.76 28.45 -17.62
CA THR A 705 14.02 27.29 -17.10
C THR A 705 12.52 27.53 -17.17
N PHE A 706 11.80 26.63 -17.84
CA PHE A 706 10.35 26.57 -17.81
C PHE A 706 9.88 25.46 -16.88
N VAL A 707 8.91 25.77 -16.04
CA VAL A 707 8.18 24.79 -15.22
C VAL A 707 6.74 24.73 -15.70
N MET A 708 6.33 23.59 -16.25
CA MET A 708 5.00 23.37 -16.78
C MET A 708 4.19 22.47 -15.83
N VAL A 709 3.13 23.00 -15.24
CA VAL A 709 2.24 22.28 -14.32
C VAL A 709 0.95 21.93 -15.05
N THR A 710 0.76 20.68 -15.46
CA THR A 710 -0.35 20.27 -16.37
C THR A 710 -0.68 18.79 -16.24
N ASP A 711 -1.84 18.34 -16.74
CA ASP A 711 -2.13 16.91 -16.95
C ASP A 711 -1.59 16.35 -18.28
N GLU A 712 -0.94 17.19 -19.09
CA GLU A 712 -0.37 16.89 -20.41
C GLU A 712 -1.38 16.45 -21.48
N GLU A 713 -2.68 16.71 -21.29
CA GLU A 713 -3.73 16.39 -22.26
C GLU A 713 -3.98 17.54 -23.26
N GLU A 714 -2.94 17.93 -24.00
CA GLU A 714 -3.07 19.00 -25.00
C GLU A 714 -4.07 18.60 -26.10
N ASN A 715 -5.21 19.28 -26.16
CA ASN A 715 -6.30 19.00 -27.09
C ASN A 715 -6.60 20.17 -28.04
N ALA A 716 -6.10 21.37 -27.75
CA ALA A 716 -6.21 22.56 -28.59
C ALA A 716 -4.82 23.09 -29.01
N ASN A 717 -4.78 23.89 -30.09
CA ASN A 717 -3.56 24.57 -30.53
C ASN A 717 -3.48 25.96 -29.89
N GLY A 718 -2.26 26.44 -29.63
CA GLY A 718 -2.01 27.84 -29.29
C GLY A 718 -1.82 28.67 -30.55
N THR A 719 -2.23 29.95 -30.52
CA THR A 719 -2.08 30.89 -31.64
C THR A 719 -0.91 31.83 -31.38
N ILE A 720 0.04 31.90 -32.31
CA ILE A 720 1.20 32.80 -32.26
C ILE A 720 0.81 34.16 -32.87
N ALA A 721 1.57 35.22 -32.60
CA ALA A 721 1.30 36.58 -33.12
C ALA A 721 1.21 36.68 -34.66
N ASP A 722 1.81 35.75 -35.40
CA ASP A 722 1.72 35.67 -36.87
C ASP A 722 0.40 35.05 -37.38
N GLY A 723 -0.51 34.66 -36.48
CA GLY A 723 -1.77 34.00 -36.78
C GLY A 723 -1.65 32.50 -37.04
N SER A 724 -0.44 31.92 -36.99
CA SER A 724 -0.24 30.49 -37.09
C SER A 724 -0.65 29.78 -35.79
N THR A 725 -1.15 28.55 -35.92
CA THR A 725 -1.49 27.72 -34.75
C THR A 725 -0.44 26.62 -34.59
N THR A 726 -0.07 26.32 -33.36
CA THR A 726 0.98 25.34 -33.04
C THR A 726 0.65 24.55 -31.79
N ARG A 727 1.29 23.38 -31.66
CA ARG A 727 1.29 22.55 -30.45
C ARG A 727 2.49 22.89 -29.58
N PHE A 728 2.41 22.56 -28.28
CA PHE A 728 3.44 22.95 -27.33
C PHE A 728 4.82 22.42 -27.70
N PHE A 729 4.92 21.14 -28.11
CA PHE A 729 6.19 20.52 -28.49
C PHE A 729 6.88 21.30 -29.62
N GLU A 730 6.14 21.65 -30.67
CA GLU A 730 6.67 22.40 -31.81
C GLU A 730 7.12 23.82 -31.41
N LEU A 731 6.29 24.52 -30.62
CA LEU A 731 6.61 25.87 -30.16
C LEU A 731 7.83 25.89 -29.23
N PHE A 732 7.96 24.91 -28.34
CA PHE A 732 9.10 24.82 -27.44
C PHE A 732 10.40 24.48 -28.20
N MET A 733 10.34 23.62 -29.21
CA MET A 733 11.51 23.36 -30.07
C MET A 733 11.90 24.59 -30.89
N LYS A 734 10.93 25.36 -31.40
CA LYS A 734 11.20 26.67 -32.04
C LYS A 734 11.83 27.64 -31.06
N TYR A 735 11.30 27.75 -29.83
CA TYR A 735 11.86 28.57 -28.78
C TYR A 735 13.33 28.19 -28.50
N ARG A 736 13.65 26.89 -28.38
CA ARG A 736 15.02 26.40 -28.17
C ARG A 736 15.97 26.73 -29.30
N ALA A 737 15.50 26.68 -30.53
CA ALA A 737 16.30 26.95 -31.72
C ALA A 737 16.53 28.45 -31.95
N GLU A 738 15.51 29.28 -31.73
CA GLU A 738 15.53 30.70 -32.10
C GLU A 738 15.91 31.65 -30.95
N ILE A 739 15.65 31.27 -29.69
CA ILE A 739 15.77 32.18 -28.54
C ILE A 739 16.82 31.67 -27.55
N TYR A 740 16.58 30.53 -26.90
CA TYR A 740 17.49 29.98 -25.89
C TYR A 740 17.25 28.49 -25.66
N PRO A 741 18.29 27.64 -25.50
CA PRO A 741 18.16 26.22 -25.22
C PRO A 741 17.67 25.96 -23.78
N ALA A 742 16.45 26.38 -23.47
CA ALA A 742 15.87 26.36 -22.15
C ALA A 742 15.65 24.94 -21.62
N LYS A 743 15.79 24.79 -20.30
CA LYS A 743 15.41 23.59 -19.55
C LYS A 743 13.89 23.54 -19.38
N LEU A 744 13.33 22.33 -19.34
CA LEU A 744 11.90 22.12 -19.16
C LEU A 744 11.63 21.12 -18.03
N VAL A 745 10.82 21.53 -17.07
CA VAL A 745 10.37 20.69 -15.95
C VAL A 745 8.87 20.50 -16.07
N PHE A 746 8.43 19.27 -16.30
CA PHE A 746 7.03 18.89 -16.21
C PHE A 746 6.65 18.50 -14.78
N ILE A 747 5.58 19.11 -14.28
CA ILE A 747 4.86 18.66 -13.09
C ILE A 747 3.51 18.12 -13.59
N SER A 748 3.49 16.81 -13.79
CA SER A 748 2.45 16.11 -14.55
C SER A 748 1.39 15.51 -13.66
N PHE A 749 0.12 15.82 -13.90
CA PHE A 749 -1.02 15.21 -13.22
C PHE A 749 -1.59 14.07 -14.07
N LEU A 750 -1.16 12.84 -13.79
CA LEU A 750 -1.50 11.67 -14.61
C LEU A 750 -2.48 10.72 -13.88
N SER A 751 -3.18 9.88 -14.65
CA SER A 751 -4.21 8.97 -14.12
C SER A 751 -3.67 7.90 -13.17
N HIS A 752 -2.45 7.40 -13.39
CA HIS A 752 -1.79 6.41 -12.54
C HIS A 752 -0.26 6.57 -12.54
N GLN A 753 0.41 6.06 -11.50
CA GLN A 753 1.85 6.26 -11.27
C GLN A 753 2.76 5.79 -12.41
N HIS A 754 2.34 4.78 -13.18
CA HIS A 754 3.09 4.27 -14.35
C HIS A 754 2.69 4.92 -15.68
N ALA A 755 1.79 5.91 -15.67
CA ALA A 755 1.43 6.62 -16.89
C ALA A 755 2.64 7.46 -17.33
N GLN A 756 2.83 7.56 -18.62
CA GLN A 756 3.65 8.61 -19.21
C GLN A 756 2.72 9.65 -19.81
N GLY A 757 2.99 10.92 -19.53
CA GLY A 757 2.28 12.02 -20.15
C GLY A 757 2.59 12.10 -21.64
N GLN A 758 1.59 12.52 -22.40
CA GLN A 758 1.64 12.55 -23.87
C GLN A 758 2.76 13.47 -24.36
N MET A 759 2.87 14.67 -23.77
CA MET A 759 3.84 15.68 -24.16
C MET A 759 5.26 15.25 -23.80
N TYR A 760 5.48 14.79 -22.56
CA TYR A 760 6.78 14.31 -22.12
C TYR A 760 7.29 13.15 -22.97
N SER A 761 6.41 12.24 -23.37
CA SER A 761 6.77 11.12 -24.27
C SER A 761 7.28 11.61 -25.62
N GLN A 762 6.76 12.72 -26.15
CA GLN A 762 7.26 13.32 -27.40
C GLN A 762 8.70 13.84 -27.23
N PHE A 763 9.00 14.50 -26.11
CA PHE A 763 10.36 14.98 -25.80
C PHE A 763 11.36 13.82 -25.63
N VAL A 764 10.97 12.76 -24.92
CA VAL A 764 11.82 11.57 -24.75
C VAL A 764 12.07 10.87 -26.08
N ASN A 765 11.03 10.67 -26.90
CA ASN A 765 11.16 10.02 -28.21
C ASN A 765 12.04 10.83 -29.18
N ALA A 766 12.05 12.16 -29.04
CA ALA A 766 12.91 13.06 -29.80
C ALA A 766 14.32 13.23 -29.21
N ASN A 767 14.66 12.52 -28.13
CA ASN A 767 15.94 12.62 -27.41
C ASN A 767 16.33 14.06 -27.03
N VAL A 768 15.35 14.85 -26.59
CA VAL A 768 15.57 16.25 -26.22
C VAL A 768 16.24 16.31 -24.83
N PRO A 769 17.43 16.94 -24.70
CA PRO A 769 18.12 17.04 -23.41
C PRO A 769 17.44 18.06 -22.49
N ASP A 770 17.73 17.99 -21.19
CA ASP A 770 17.27 18.93 -20.16
C ASP A 770 15.74 19.00 -19.97
N VAL A 771 15.05 17.87 -20.18
CA VAL A 771 13.61 17.72 -19.91
C VAL A 771 13.37 16.75 -18.74
N LEU A 772 12.81 17.26 -17.65
CA LEU A 772 12.49 16.49 -16.44
C LEU A 772 10.98 16.30 -16.30
N GLN A 773 10.55 15.23 -15.64
CA GLN A 773 9.14 14.99 -15.33
C GLN A 773 8.98 14.52 -13.88
N PHE A 774 8.10 15.20 -13.15
CA PHE A 774 7.62 14.81 -11.84
C PHE A 774 6.13 14.50 -11.91
N LYS A 775 5.67 13.45 -11.21
CA LYS A 775 4.32 12.89 -11.39
C LYS A 775 3.45 12.99 -10.14
N PHE A 776 2.31 13.66 -10.30
CA PHE A 776 1.17 13.64 -9.40
C PHE A 776 0.06 12.74 -9.93
N ASN A 777 -0.78 12.23 -9.03
CA ASN A 777 -2.01 11.54 -9.43
C ASN A 777 -3.10 12.59 -9.68
N ARG A 778 -3.73 12.56 -10.85
CA ARG A 778 -4.77 13.53 -11.24
C ARG A 778 -6.07 13.41 -10.44
N GLU A 779 -6.49 12.18 -10.12
CA GLU A 779 -7.74 11.94 -9.38
C GLU A 779 -7.58 12.17 -7.87
N ARG A 780 -6.35 12.05 -7.36
CA ARG A 780 -5.97 12.17 -5.95
C ARG A 780 -4.60 12.83 -5.83
N PRO A 781 -4.50 14.13 -6.17
CA PRO A 781 -3.23 14.83 -6.04
C PRO A 781 -2.84 14.90 -4.56
N ASP A 782 -1.55 14.74 -4.30
CA ASP A 782 -1.03 14.55 -2.94
C ASP A 782 0.10 15.54 -2.70
N LEU A 783 -0.20 16.58 -1.92
CA LEU A 783 0.74 17.64 -1.59
C LEU A 783 1.96 17.12 -0.83
N THR A 784 1.89 15.97 -0.15
CA THR A 784 3.06 15.39 0.56
C THR A 784 4.22 15.06 -0.38
N LYS A 785 3.98 15.03 -1.70
CA LYS A 785 5.01 14.87 -2.73
C LYS A 785 5.77 16.16 -3.07
N ILE A 786 5.38 17.32 -2.53
CA ILE A 786 6.07 18.58 -2.73
C ILE A 786 7.52 18.49 -2.27
N ASP A 787 7.75 17.90 -1.10
CA ASP A 787 9.11 17.76 -0.55
C ASP A 787 10.00 16.93 -1.49
N ASN A 788 9.46 15.85 -2.06
CA ASN A 788 10.14 15.05 -3.08
C ASN A 788 10.41 15.84 -4.37
N LEU A 789 9.46 16.66 -4.81
CA LEU A 789 9.62 17.53 -5.99
C LEU A 789 10.73 18.54 -5.74
N ILE A 790 10.70 19.24 -4.61
CA ILE A 790 11.70 20.23 -4.22
C ILE A 790 13.07 19.56 -4.13
N GLY A 791 13.18 18.43 -3.44
CA GLY A 791 14.41 17.65 -3.37
C GLY A 791 14.92 17.21 -4.75
N LEU A 792 14.04 16.76 -5.64
CA LEU A 792 14.42 16.39 -7.01
C LEU A 792 14.92 17.60 -7.81
N LEU A 793 14.25 18.75 -7.70
CA LEU A 793 14.65 19.98 -8.40
C LEU A 793 15.95 20.55 -7.85
N SER A 794 16.16 20.49 -6.53
CA SER A 794 17.42 20.83 -5.87
C SER A 794 18.58 19.94 -6.30
N THR A 795 18.27 18.69 -6.62
CA THR A 795 19.26 17.71 -7.09
C THR A 795 19.26 17.56 -8.62
N GLY A 796 18.51 18.35 -9.38
CA GLY A 796 18.10 18.03 -10.77
C GLY A 796 19.19 18.06 -11.83
N SER A 797 20.36 18.64 -11.57
CA SER A 797 21.54 18.49 -12.44
C SER A 797 22.62 17.66 -11.74
N SER A 798 23.25 16.73 -12.45
CA SER A 798 24.38 15.94 -11.90
C SER A 798 25.47 16.87 -11.37
N ALA A 799 25.79 17.94 -12.11
CA ALA A 799 26.74 18.97 -11.68
C ALA A 799 26.33 19.72 -10.38
N SER A 800 25.06 20.11 -10.21
CA SER A 800 24.63 20.78 -8.97
C SER A 800 24.56 19.83 -7.77
N PHE A 801 24.23 18.56 -8.01
CA PHE A 801 24.25 17.56 -6.94
C PHE A 801 25.68 17.24 -6.51
N ASP A 802 26.59 17.04 -7.46
CA ASP A 802 28.01 16.83 -7.18
C ASP A 802 28.59 17.99 -6.36
N ASN A 803 28.27 19.25 -6.70
CA ASN A 803 28.67 20.43 -5.92
C ASN A 803 28.17 20.43 -4.46
N SER A 804 27.02 19.81 -4.18
CA SER A 804 26.49 19.65 -2.81
C SER A 804 27.01 18.41 -2.10
N LEU A 805 27.51 17.44 -2.88
CA LEU A 805 27.98 16.16 -2.41
C LEU A 805 29.46 16.22 -2.03
N ASP A 806 30.26 16.98 -2.78
CA ASP A 806 31.70 17.13 -2.56
C ASP A 806 32.06 17.66 -1.15
N PRO A 807 31.37 18.67 -0.57
CA PRO A 807 31.65 19.11 0.80
C PRO A 807 31.38 18.03 1.84
N LEU A 808 30.28 17.28 1.70
CA LEU A 808 29.94 16.16 2.58
C LEU A 808 30.92 15.00 2.42
N GLN A 809 31.35 14.72 1.20
CA GLN A 809 32.36 13.70 0.91
C GLN A 809 33.68 14.04 1.61
N VAL A 810 34.17 15.28 1.45
CA VAL A 810 35.38 15.78 2.13
C VAL A 810 35.23 15.70 3.65
N GLU A 811 34.06 16.02 4.19
CA GLU A 811 33.78 15.90 5.61
C GLU A 811 33.88 14.45 6.11
N PHE A 812 33.32 13.49 5.37
CA PHE A 812 33.44 12.05 5.67
C PHE A 812 34.89 11.56 5.62
N GLU A 813 35.72 12.14 4.73
CA GLU A 813 37.15 11.82 4.60
C GLU A 813 37.99 12.42 5.75
N GLN A 814 37.69 13.65 6.19
CA GLN A 814 38.50 14.38 7.18
C GLN A 814 38.09 14.10 8.63
N ASN A 815 36.79 14.12 8.93
CA ASN A 815 36.29 14.04 10.31
C ASN A 815 35.98 12.61 10.75
N GLY A 816 35.97 11.66 9.81
CA GLY A 816 35.67 10.25 10.04
C GLY A 816 34.17 9.94 10.07
N ILE A 817 33.81 8.74 9.61
CA ILE A 817 32.42 8.34 9.35
C ILE A 817 31.52 8.40 10.62
N GLU A 818 32.04 8.02 11.79
CA GLU A 818 31.23 8.00 13.01
C GLU A 818 30.85 9.40 13.49
N SER A 819 31.78 10.36 13.47
CA SER A 819 31.51 11.72 13.93
C SER A 819 30.49 12.42 13.03
N VAL A 820 30.61 12.23 11.71
CA VAL A 820 29.70 12.84 10.73
C VAL A 820 28.30 12.23 10.83
N ILE A 821 28.17 10.89 10.93
CA ILE A 821 26.84 10.27 11.11
C ILE A 821 26.22 10.69 12.44
N THR A 822 26.99 10.74 13.53
CA THR A 822 26.49 11.21 14.83
C THR A 822 26.01 12.65 14.75
N ARG A 823 26.79 13.57 14.17
CA ARG A 823 26.39 14.96 13.96
C ARG A 823 25.14 15.08 13.07
N LEU A 824 25.01 14.26 12.04
CA LEU A 824 23.84 14.26 11.16
C LEU A 824 22.59 13.74 11.87
N VAL A 825 22.74 12.74 12.74
CA VAL A 825 21.67 12.26 13.61
C VAL A 825 21.31 13.34 14.65
N GLU A 826 22.29 13.93 15.32
CA GLU A 826 22.13 14.97 16.34
C GLU A 826 21.53 16.26 15.76
N LYS A 827 21.97 16.72 14.59
CA LYS A 827 21.42 17.91 13.92
C LYS A 827 19.97 17.68 13.46
N GLN A 828 19.59 16.43 13.21
CA GLN A 828 18.19 16.07 12.96
C GLN A 828 17.41 15.88 14.27
N ASP A 829 18.04 15.41 15.34
CA ASP A 829 17.45 15.28 16.66
C ASP A 829 17.29 16.65 17.35
N GLU A 830 18.17 17.63 17.14
CA GLU A 830 18.06 19.05 17.56
C GLU A 830 16.94 19.80 16.83
N ASN A 831 16.64 19.41 15.58
CA ASN A 831 15.40 19.81 14.91
C ASN A 831 14.16 19.08 15.48
N SER A 832 14.31 18.24 16.51
CA SER A 832 13.25 17.44 17.13
C SER A 832 13.31 17.33 18.67
N MET A 833 14.18 18.08 19.34
CA MET A 833 14.28 18.16 20.79
C MET A 833 14.20 19.61 21.26
N PRO A 834 13.55 19.87 22.41
CA PRO A 834 13.51 21.20 23.00
C PRO A 834 14.92 21.65 23.38
N MET A 835 15.29 22.88 23.02
CA MET A 835 16.42 23.56 23.65
C MET A 835 16.08 23.75 25.12
N ASP A 836 16.62 22.90 25.98
CA ASP A 836 16.86 23.18 27.40
C ASP A 836 17.64 22.04 28.07
N VAL A 837 18.95 21.94 27.82
CA VAL A 837 19.93 21.59 28.88
C VAL A 837 21.29 22.22 28.53
N GLU A 838 21.34 23.55 28.45
CA GLU A 838 22.60 24.31 28.58
C GLU A 838 22.55 25.23 29.82
N MET A 839 22.10 24.68 30.95
CA MET A 839 22.14 25.36 32.25
C MET A 839 22.41 24.38 33.41
N ASN A 840 23.42 23.51 33.28
CA ASN A 840 23.92 22.71 34.42
C ASN A 840 25.42 22.37 34.35
N LYS A 841 26.24 23.24 33.74
CA LYS A 841 27.71 23.14 33.76
C LYS A 841 28.42 24.25 34.56
N THR A 842 27.70 25.07 35.33
CA THR A 842 28.29 26.24 36.00
C THR A 842 28.05 26.33 37.51
N THR A 843 27.80 25.20 38.19
CA THR A 843 27.67 25.15 39.67
C THR A 843 28.46 24.01 40.30
N ALA A 844 29.63 23.71 39.73
CA ALA A 844 30.67 22.90 40.37
C ALA A 844 32.05 23.59 40.23
N ALA A 845 32.11 24.84 40.65
CA ALA A 845 33.35 25.56 40.95
C ALA A 845 33.00 26.82 41.79
N ASN A 846 32.80 26.61 43.08
CA ASN A 846 33.18 27.48 44.20
C ASN A 846 32.70 26.85 45.52
#